data_AF-A0A6H9JU72-F1
#
_entry.id   AF-A0A6H9JU72-F1
#
_cell.length_a   1.000
_cell.length_b   1.000
_cell.length_c   1.000
_cell.angle_alpha   90.00
_cell.angle_beta   90.00
_cell.angle_gamma   90.00
#
_symmetry.space_group_name_H-M   'P 1'
#
loop_
_entity.id
_entity.type
_entity.pdbx_description
1 polymer ?
#
loop_
_entity_poly.entity_id
_entity_poly.type
_entity_poly.pdbx_seq_one_letter_code
_entity_poly.pdbx_strand_id
1 'polypeptide(L)'
;MNIFFTVIITFFFAGVLGTFVTKLVRDTSLKFGWGDKPNQRKVHTKIIPTMGGIGIFLGFCAIIPISFFSGLDLEKVVPLVLVGFFLVAVGIWDDFIPMRFTLKFFLQIIAGGFLIYSGFRVEKILIPFYHFDSFYQLDLGYFSIPFTLFWLIGVTNAVNLIDGLDGLAGGVAGICSFTFGVIALLHNQVELAVLSFGLAGGILGFLRYNFNPASIFMGDTGSLLLGFVLGGIGIKIGQLEQTNLTMDLLPVVVILTVPIFDTLIAIFRRLGKKMHPFKPDKEHIHHRLVELGLNHKQAVTLVYVFTLIFCVLGFWVKIDSGFLSINLLIIFVFLTALAIKRLGYVEFLRYTPPRFSIDFGTQQESYLPPMNLIRIGEKSLILLSDFIAISFAFVITYFLKFESGLFTFRDKIPIEFYTVPIIWFSAFWVILFVFSGLYEMPWEIPFAKKIITILKTVLIGILIFFLLLTDGFNDLFGEMNLILLIYGILIYSGVVLGRGFVIWLEKRYKILEYSDKVAVIVGAGERGKQLLEQIKKYPKMNYKIAGFLVEDKTKFGNSFQGINVLGEFDDLEKLATEYKIQEALVAISATDFQKMLELLYRCIGLKITFKVMPDLYDITAGHKTTEVRGVPLVRIATRNISSWGNFVKRTLDLLTSFFLTVLLLPLGICIWILVKFTSKGSGIIKQDRVGKNGYVFKIYKFRSMIQNAEKQTGPIWAKTDDKRITPLGKFLRKYKLDELPQLINVLKGEMSLVGPRPERPYFVEQLQDQIPFYTKRLVVRPGITGWAQVKGTKEQNLEDTKEKMKHDLFYLENMGIWFDFKILFKTIFVILSGKSE
;
A
#
# COMPACT_ATOMS: atom_id res chain seq x y z
N MET A 1 -3.35 46.49 13.43
CA MET A 1 -4.09 45.26 13.82
C MET A 1 -3.07 44.17 14.12
N ASN A 2 -3.25 43.31 15.12
CA ASN A 2 -2.30 42.22 15.39
C ASN A 2 -2.27 41.25 14.19
N ILE A 3 -1.10 40.93 13.65
CA ILE A 3 -0.90 40.06 12.47
C ILE A 3 -1.68 38.74 12.62
N PHE A 4 -1.60 38.14 13.79
CA PHE A 4 -2.28 36.89 14.10
C PHE A 4 -3.81 37.05 14.05
N PHE A 5 -4.31 38.18 14.52
CA PHE A 5 -5.74 38.52 14.47
C PHE A 5 -6.22 38.75 13.04
N THR A 6 -5.43 39.44 12.20
CA THR A 6 -5.72 39.61 10.76
C THR A 6 -5.87 38.28 10.05
N VAL A 7 -4.96 37.35 10.27
CA VAL A 7 -4.98 36.04 9.62
C VAL A 7 -6.15 35.17 10.11
N ILE A 8 -6.41 35.16 11.42
CA ILE A 8 -7.56 34.45 12.00
C ILE A 8 -8.87 34.99 11.44
N ILE A 9 -9.07 36.31 11.42
CA ILE A 9 -10.28 36.91 10.85
C ILE A 9 -10.41 36.53 9.39
N THR A 10 -9.32 36.57 8.63
CA THR A 10 -9.31 36.18 7.22
C THR A 10 -9.82 34.76 7.02
N PHE A 11 -9.28 33.80 7.77
CA PHE A 11 -9.68 32.40 7.66
C PHE A 11 -11.18 32.20 7.96
N PHE A 12 -11.66 32.74 9.08
CA PHE A 12 -13.05 32.56 9.49
C PHE A 12 -14.03 33.34 8.61
N PHE A 13 -13.71 34.58 8.24
CA PHE A 13 -14.57 35.40 7.39
C PHE A 13 -14.68 34.81 5.98
N ALA A 14 -13.57 34.38 5.39
CA ALA A 14 -13.57 33.66 4.11
C ALA A 14 -14.40 32.36 4.19
N GLY A 15 -14.32 31.62 5.30
CA GLY A 15 -15.11 30.40 5.51
C GLY A 15 -16.60 30.64 5.68
N VAL A 16 -17.00 31.69 6.42
CA VAL A 16 -18.40 32.09 6.59
C VAL A 16 -18.99 32.55 5.25
N LEU A 17 -18.28 33.45 4.55
CA LEU A 17 -18.69 33.96 3.25
C LEU A 17 -18.78 32.82 2.22
N GLY A 18 -17.75 31.97 2.15
CA GLY A 18 -17.75 30.80 1.27
C GLY A 18 -18.92 29.86 1.56
N THR A 19 -19.23 29.59 2.84
CA THR A 19 -20.40 28.77 3.23
C THR A 19 -21.71 29.37 2.74
N PHE A 20 -21.90 30.69 2.92
CA PHE A 20 -23.11 31.39 2.49
C PHE A 20 -23.26 31.37 0.97
N VAL A 21 -22.19 31.72 0.25
CA VAL A 21 -22.20 31.76 -1.22
C VAL A 21 -22.36 30.37 -1.81
N THR A 22 -21.65 29.35 -1.33
CA THR A 22 -21.82 27.98 -1.82
C THR A 22 -23.26 27.51 -1.66
N LYS A 23 -23.90 27.84 -0.54
CA LYS A 23 -25.33 27.55 -0.34
C LYS A 23 -26.20 28.26 -1.37
N LEU A 24 -25.98 29.56 -1.58
CA LEU A 24 -26.72 30.35 -2.55
C LEU A 24 -26.59 29.77 -3.97
N VAL A 25 -25.36 29.49 -4.41
CA VAL A 25 -25.07 28.89 -5.73
C VAL A 25 -25.75 27.53 -5.87
N ARG A 26 -25.67 26.67 -4.85
CA ARG A 26 -26.35 25.38 -4.86
C ARG A 26 -27.86 25.54 -5.03
N ASP A 27 -28.47 26.40 -4.23
CA ASP A 27 -29.93 26.56 -4.19
C ASP A 27 -30.45 27.21 -5.51
N THR A 28 -29.70 28.15 -6.09
CA THR A 28 -30.03 28.73 -7.41
C THR A 28 -29.82 27.74 -8.55
N SER A 29 -28.71 27.00 -8.57
CA SER A 29 -28.47 25.96 -9.57
C SER A 29 -29.57 24.88 -9.55
N LEU A 30 -30.03 24.47 -8.37
CA LEU A 30 -31.15 23.54 -8.24
C LEU A 30 -32.47 24.13 -8.76
N LYS A 31 -32.73 25.42 -8.50
CA LYS A 31 -33.92 26.13 -8.99
C LYS A 31 -33.96 26.21 -10.52
N PHE A 32 -32.82 26.43 -11.16
CA PHE A 32 -32.72 26.54 -12.63
C PHE A 32 -32.38 25.21 -13.33
N GLY A 33 -32.18 24.12 -12.57
CA GLY A 33 -31.82 22.81 -13.13
C GLY A 33 -30.42 22.76 -13.74
N TRP A 34 -29.52 23.64 -13.31
CA TRP A 34 -28.12 23.70 -13.75
C TRP A 34 -27.26 22.74 -12.92
N GLY A 35 -26.48 21.89 -13.59
CA GLY A 35 -25.59 20.94 -12.93
C GLY A 35 -25.44 19.64 -13.69
N ASP A 36 -24.71 18.71 -13.08
CA ASP A 36 -24.42 17.42 -13.66
C ASP A 36 -25.64 16.48 -13.57
N LYS A 37 -26.18 16.11 -14.74
CA LYS A 37 -27.35 15.24 -14.83
C LYS A 37 -26.96 13.77 -14.62
N PRO A 38 -27.81 12.97 -13.94
CA PRO A 38 -27.55 11.55 -13.76
C PRO A 38 -27.49 10.83 -15.13
N ASN A 39 -26.50 9.94 -15.30
CA ASN A 39 -26.30 9.15 -16.50
C ASN A 39 -25.90 7.71 -16.10
N GLN A 40 -26.13 6.70 -16.95
CA GLN A 40 -25.82 5.28 -16.70
C GLN A 40 -24.35 5.01 -16.33
N ARG A 41 -23.44 5.98 -16.56
CA ARG A 41 -22.01 5.92 -16.23
C ARG A 41 -21.63 6.63 -14.91
N LYS A 42 -22.56 7.30 -14.23
CA LYS A 42 -22.30 8.15 -13.05
C LYS A 42 -23.02 7.61 -11.80
N VAL A 43 -22.42 7.82 -10.63
CA VAL A 43 -22.85 7.20 -9.36
C VAL A 43 -24.06 7.93 -8.73
N HIS A 44 -24.31 9.19 -9.10
CA HIS A 44 -25.42 9.97 -8.57
C HIS A 44 -26.74 9.73 -9.29
N THR A 45 -27.83 9.72 -8.51
CA THR A 45 -29.20 9.49 -8.99
C THR A 45 -30.03 10.78 -9.15
N LYS A 46 -29.48 11.94 -8.75
CA LYS A 46 -30.13 13.26 -8.80
C LYS A 46 -29.19 14.27 -9.45
N ILE A 47 -29.73 15.36 -10.02
CA ILE A 47 -28.91 16.47 -10.55
C ILE A 47 -28.09 17.09 -9.41
N ILE A 48 -26.77 17.17 -9.58
CA ILE A 48 -25.87 17.80 -8.61
C ILE A 48 -25.30 19.07 -9.25
N PRO A 49 -25.47 20.27 -8.65
CA PRO A 49 -24.86 21.52 -9.13
C PRO A 49 -23.34 21.41 -9.31
N THR A 50 -22.76 22.05 -10.33
CA THR A 50 -21.32 21.94 -10.68
C THR A 50 -20.47 23.20 -10.45
N MET A 51 -21.05 24.31 -9.99
CA MET A 51 -20.34 25.61 -9.90
C MET A 51 -19.86 25.95 -8.48
N GLY A 52 -19.46 24.94 -7.71
CA GLY A 52 -18.99 25.11 -6.34
C GLY A 52 -17.80 26.04 -6.19
N GLY A 53 -16.94 26.13 -7.22
CA GLY A 53 -15.79 27.03 -7.28
C GLY A 53 -16.13 28.51 -7.07
N ILE A 54 -17.34 28.97 -7.41
CA ILE A 54 -17.78 30.35 -7.15
C ILE A 54 -17.80 30.65 -5.66
N GLY A 55 -18.24 29.69 -4.83
CA GLY A 55 -18.24 29.85 -3.38
C GLY A 55 -16.84 29.93 -2.79
N ILE A 56 -15.91 29.12 -3.33
CA ILE A 56 -14.49 29.17 -2.95
C ILE A 56 -13.90 30.54 -3.31
N PHE A 57 -14.13 31.01 -4.54
CA PHE A 57 -13.58 32.27 -5.04
C PHE A 57 -14.11 33.49 -4.28
N LEU A 58 -15.43 33.58 -4.09
CA LEU A 58 -16.00 34.71 -3.36
C LEU A 58 -15.62 34.69 -1.88
N GLY A 59 -15.46 33.50 -1.28
CA GLY A 59 -14.82 33.35 0.03
C GLY A 59 -13.37 33.87 0.01
N PHE A 60 -12.59 33.52 -1.01
CA PHE A 60 -11.21 34.00 -1.18
C PHE A 60 -11.14 35.52 -1.39
N CYS A 61 -12.09 36.16 -2.08
CA CYS A 61 -12.17 37.61 -2.24
C CYS A 61 -12.32 38.37 -0.92
N ALA A 62 -12.70 37.70 0.18
CA ALA A 62 -12.73 38.26 1.52
C ALA A 62 -11.38 38.86 1.97
N ILE A 63 -10.28 38.43 1.35
CA ILE A 63 -8.95 38.99 1.60
C ILE A 63 -8.84 40.46 1.21
N ILE A 64 -9.57 40.95 0.18
CA ILE A 64 -9.45 42.34 -0.29
C ILE A 64 -9.86 43.34 0.82
N PRO A 65 -11.09 43.28 1.37
CA PRO A 65 -11.48 44.22 2.41
C PRO A 65 -10.59 44.07 3.65
N ILE A 66 -10.20 42.86 4.02
CA ILE A 66 -9.33 42.64 5.20
C ILE A 66 -7.95 43.23 4.99
N SER A 67 -7.35 43.05 3.81
CA SER A 67 -6.07 43.65 3.44
C SER A 67 -6.14 45.17 3.45
N PHE A 68 -7.22 45.75 2.93
CA PHE A 68 -7.45 47.19 2.97
C PHE A 68 -7.54 47.72 4.41
N PHE A 69 -8.37 47.12 5.27
CA PHE A 69 -8.53 47.55 6.66
C PHE A 69 -7.29 47.27 7.53
N SER A 70 -6.47 46.29 7.16
CA SER A 70 -5.26 45.93 7.87
C SER A 70 -4.03 46.71 7.40
N GLY A 71 -4.16 47.56 6.37
CA GLY A 71 -3.05 48.31 5.78
C GLY A 71 -2.02 47.43 5.07
N LEU A 72 -2.45 46.27 4.55
CA LEU A 72 -1.58 45.38 3.79
C LEU A 72 -1.38 45.88 2.37
N ASP A 73 -0.23 45.56 1.80
CA ASP A 73 0.10 45.89 0.41
C ASP A 73 -0.80 45.13 -0.56
N LEU A 74 -1.77 45.84 -1.14
CA LEU A 74 -2.72 45.28 -2.10
C LEU A 74 -2.03 44.86 -3.40
N GLU A 75 -0.88 45.43 -3.78
CA GLU A 75 -0.18 45.05 -5.01
C GLU A 75 0.30 43.60 -4.97
N LYS A 76 0.58 43.06 -3.78
CA LYS A 76 0.99 41.66 -3.59
C LYS A 76 -0.18 40.68 -3.57
N VAL A 77 -1.40 41.15 -3.32
CA VAL A 77 -2.60 40.31 -3.10
C VAL A 77 -3.50 40.30 -4.33
N VAL A 78 -3.71 41.46 -4.96
CA VAL A 78 -4.65 41.68 -6.06
C VAL A 78 -4.37 40.79 -7.29
N PRO A 79 -3.12 40.54 -7.73
CA PRO A 79 -2.87 39.74 -8.94
C PRO A 79 -3.47 38.34 -8.90
N LEU A 80 -3.39 37.64 -7.76
CA LEU A 80 -3.97 36.30 -7.60
C LEU A 80 -5.50 36.33 -7.60
N VAL A 81 -6.12 37.39 -7.09
CA VAL A 81 -7.58 37.54 -7.13
C VAL A 81 -8.08 37.82 -8.55
N LEU A 82 -7.38 38.66 -9.31
CA LEU A 82 -7.72 38.96 -10.71
C LEU A 82 -7.61 37.71 -11.60
N VAL A 83 -6.54 36.93 -11.45
CA VAL A 83 -6.41 35.64 -12.15
C VAL A 83 -7.46 34.65 -11.69
N GLY A 84 -7.78 34.63 -10.39
CA GLY A 84 -8.88 33.83 -9.87
C GLY A 84 -10.21 34.17 -10.52
N PHE A 85 -10.53 35.46 -10.68
CA PHE A 85 -11.73 35.93 -11.38
C PHE A 85 -11.78 35.43 -12.82
N PHE A 86 -10.68 35.61 -13.55
CA PHE A 86 -10.55 35.16 -14.94
C PHE A 86 -10.76 33.64 -15.06
N LEU A 87 -10.09 32.85 -14.22
CA LEU A 87 -10.19 31.38 -14.26
C LEU A 87 -11.54 30.85 -13.82
N VAL A 88 -12.21 31.52 -12.88
CA VAL A 88 -13.60 31.22 -12.52
C VAL A 88 -14.52 31.48 -13.70
N ALA A 89 -14.36 32.58 -14.43
CA ALA A 89 -15.14 32.84 -15.64
C ALA A 89 -14.89 31.77 -16.72
N VAL A 90 -13.63 31.37 -16.92
CA VAL A 90 -13.24 30.30 -17.86
C VAL A 90 -13.85 28.96 -17.44
N GLY A 91 -13.81 28.61 -16.15
CA GLY A 91 -14.38 27.36 -15.68
C GLY A 91 -15.90 27.34 -15.68
N ILE A 92 -16.57 28.47 -15.43
CA ILE A 92 -18.03 28.59 -15.60
C ILE A 92 -18.39 28.36 -17.07
N TRP A 93 -17.63 28.94 -18.00
CA TRP A 93 -17.82 28.69 -19.43
C TRP A 93 -17.67 27.19 -19.74
N ASP A 94 -16.63 26.54 -19.23
CA ASP A 94 -16.39 25.11 -19.44
C ASP A 94 -17.49 24.21 -18.87
N ASP A 95 -17.99 24.54 -17.67
CA ASP A 95 -19.04 23.80 -16.98
C ASP A 95 -20.38 23.85 -17.75
N PHE A 96 -20.64 24.94 -18.50
CA PHE A 96 -21.81 25.06 -19.37
C PHE A 96 -21.57 24.50 -20.78
N ILE A 97 -20.41 24.76 -21.36
CA ILE A 97 -20.03 24.39 -22.72
C ILE A 97 -18.62 23.80 -22.66
N PRO A 98 -18.49 22.45 -22.72
CA PRO A 98 -17.19 21.80 -22.66
C PRO A 98 -16.23 22.32 -23.74
N MET A 99 -15.13 22.94 -23.32
CA MET A 99 -14.14 23.52 -24.21
C MET A 99 -13.16 22.47 -24.71
N ARG A 100 -12.58 22.74 -25.88
CA ARG A 100 -11.44 21.96 -26.37
C ARG A 100 -10.23 22.20 -25.47
N PHE A 101 -9.49 21.13 -25.18
CA PHE A 101 -8.28 21.17 -24.36
C PHE A 101 -7.28 22.25 -24.82
N THR A 102 -7.15 22.48 -26.13
CA THR A 102 -6.24 23.51 -26.69
C THR A 102 -6.63 24.93 -26.30
N LEU A 103 -7.92 25.25 -26.32
CA LEU A 103 -8.42 26.56 -25.90
C LEU A 103 -8.24 26.74 -24.38
N LYS A 104 -8.58 25.71 -23.60
CA LYS A 104 -8.39 25.71 -22.14
C LYS A 104 -6.92 25.96 -21.77
N PHE A 105 -6.00 25.26 -22.43
CA PHE A 105 -4.56 25.43 -22.24
C PHE A 105 -4.07 26.83 -22.64
N PHE A 106 -4.56 27.39 -23.75
CA PHE A 106 -4.22 28.75 -24.18
C PHE A 106 -4.69 29.81 -23.17
N LEU A 107 -5.91 29.69 -22.64
CA LEU A 107 -6.42 30.60 -21.60
C LEU A 107 -5.59 30.51 -20.31
N GLN A 108 -5.12 29.33 -19.94
CA GLN A 108 -4.19 29.16 -18.82
C GLN A 108 -2.82 29.83 -19.08
N ILE A 109 -2.31 29.81 -20.32
CA ILE A 109 -1.09 30.55 -20.68
C ILE A 109 -1.29 32.06 -20.49
N ILE A 110 -2.44 32.61 -20.90
CA ILE A 110 -2.76 34.03 -20.69
C ILE A 110 -2.76 34.37 -19.19
N ALA A 111 -3.45 33.55 -18.37
CA ALA A 111 -3.47 33.72 -16.92
C ALA A 111 -2.07 33.64 -16.30
N GLY A 112 -1.25 32.68 -16.73
CA GLY A 112 0.13 32.53 -16.28
C GLY A 112 1.03 33.69 -16.71
N GLY A 113 0.88 34.20 -17.93
CA GLY A 113 1.60 35.36 -18.44
C GLY A 113 1.33 36.62 -17.60
N PHE A 114 0.07 36.83 -17.22
CA PHE A 114 -0.29 37.92 -16.31
C PHE A 114 0.37 37.75 -14.93
N LEU A 115 0.32 36.56 -14.31
CA LEU A 115 0.99 36.33 -13.02
C LEU A 115 2.51 36.54 -13.10
N ILE A 116 3.15 36.09 -14.18
CA ILE A 116 4.58 36.31 -14.43
C ILE A 116 4.88 37.82 -14.49
N TYR A 117 4.07 38.58 -15.24
CA TYR A 117 4.18 40.04 -15.32
C TYR A 117 4.00 40.71 -13.95
N SER A 118 3.08 40.20 -13.12
CA SER A 118 2.86 40.65 -11.74
C SER A 118 3.91 40.15 -10.73
N GLY A 119 5.02 39.56 -11.18
CA GLY A 119 6.15 39.18 -10.32
C GLY A 119 6.07 37.78 -9.70
N PHE A 120 5.15 36.91 -10.15
CA PHE A 120 5.13 35.48 -9.78
C PHE A 120 6.03 34.68 -10.73
N ARG A 121 7.28 35.10 -10.89
CA ARG A 121 8.27 34.51 -11.80
C ARG A 121 9.32 33.73 -11.02
N VAL A 122 9.66 32.53 -11.50
CA VAL A 122 10.79 31.75 -10.99
C VAL A 122 12.00 32.07 -11.86
N GLU A 123 12.96 32.85 -11.35
CA GLU A 123 14.17 33.21 -12.13
C GLU A 123 15.33 32.30 -11.81
N LYS A 124 15.48 31.93 -10.53
CA LYS A 124 16.50 30.99 -10.07
C LYS A 124 15.83 29.84 -9.33
N ILE A 125 16.40 28.64 -9.44
CA ILE A 125 15.96 27.47 -8.68
C ILE A 125 17.10 27.05 -7.76
N LEU A 126 16.76 26.81 -6.49
CA LEU A 126 17.65 26.16 -5.58
C LEU A 126 17.71 24.67 -5.90
N ILE A 127 18.86 24.18 -6.34
CA ILE A 127 19.07 22.75 -6.47
C ILE A 127 19.60 22.26 -5.12
N PRO A 128 18.84 21.45 -4.39
CA PRO A 128 19.35 20.82 -3.18
C PRO A 128 20.50 19.87 -3.56
N PHE A 129 21.49 19.72 -2.67
CA PHE A 129 22.61 18.76 -2.79
C PHE A 129 23.75 19.13 -3.75
N TYR A 130 24.04 20.41 -3.97
CA TYR A 130 25.23 20.76 -4.74
C TYR A 130 26.53 20.69 -3.94
N HIS A 131 26.53 20.88 -2.62
CA HIS A 131 27.62 20.57 -1.69
C HIS A 131 26.99 20.46 -0.28
N PHE A 132 27.51 19.60 0.61
CA PHE A 132 26.89 19.32 1.92
C PHE A 132 26.63 20.56 2.80
N ASP A 133 27.30 21.68 2.50
CA ASP A 133 27.16 22.98 3.19
C ASP A 133 26.78 24.15 2.26
N SER A 134 26.50 23.92 0.96
CA SER A 134 26.10 25.00 0.05
C SER A 134 25.09 24.59 -1.03
N PHE A 135 24.11 25.46 -1.22
CA PHE A 135 23.09 25.29 -2.26
C PHE A 135 23.56 25.95 -3.57
N TYR A 136 23.38 25.26 -4.70
CA TYR A 136 23.58 25.87 -6.01
C TYR A 136 22.30 26.51 -6.51
N GLN A 137 22.42 27.77 -6.90
CA GLN A 137 21.35 28.51 -7.53
C GLN A 137 21.48 28.38 -9.04
N LEU A 138 20.59 27.61 -9.66
CA LEU A 138 20.50 27.53 -11.11
C LEU A 138 19.72 28.74 -11.63
N ASP A 139 20.39 29.62 -12.37
CA ASP A 139 19.73 30.71 -13.10
C ASP A 139 19.07 30.15 -14.38
N LEU A 140 17.76 30.38 -14.51
CA LEU A 140 16.99 29.90 -15.64
C LEU A 140 17.10 30.83 -16.86
N GLY A 141 17.48 32.10 -16.69
CA GLY A 141 17.51 33.08 -17.76
C GLY A 141 16.22 33.09 -18.60
N TYR A 142 16.34 32.84 -19.91
CA TYR A 142 15.20 32.76 -20.84
C TYR A 142 14.24 31.60 -20.54
N PHE A 143 14.69 30.52 -19.87
CA PHE A 143 13.83 29.39 -19.49
C PHE A 143 12.92 29.68 -18.30
N SER A 144 13.11 30.82 -17.62
CA SER A 144 12.29 31.21 -16.47
C SER A 144 10.79 31.30 -16.81
N ILE A 145 10.44 31.88 -17.95
CA ILE A 145 9.04 32.03 -18.40
C ILE A 145 8.41 30.65 -18.69
N PRO A 146 8.97 29.81 -19.57
CA PRO A 146 8.37 28.50 -19.86
C PRO A 146 8.35 27.59 -18.63
N PHE A 147 9.35 27.67 -17.73
CA PHE A 147 9.33 26.92 -16.48
C PHE A 147 8.19 27.35 -15.56
N THR A 148 8.02 28.67 -15.37
CA THR A 148 6.95 29.21 -14.51
C THR A 148 5.56 28.85 -15.07
N LEU A 149 5.37 28.95 -16.39
CA LEU A 149 4.14 28.51 -17.04
C LEU A 149 3.90 27.00 -16.85
N PHE A 150 4.94 26.18 -17.04
CA PHE A 150 4.87 24.73 -16.83
C PHE A 150 4.47 24.39 -15.38
N TRP A 151 5.04 25.09 -14.40
CA TRP A 151 4.70 24.92 -12.99
C TRP A 151 3.23 25.25 -12.71
N LEU A 152 2.77 26.46 -13.09
CA LEU A 152 1.40 26.90 -12.83
C LEU A 152 0.37 25.99 -13.51
N ILE A 153 0.59 25.66 -14.79
CA ILE A 153 -0.31 24.80 -15.57
C ILE A 153 -0.24 23.36 -15.07
N GLY A 154 0.94 22.88 -14.68
CA GLY A 154 1.16 21.54 -14.14
C GLY A 154 0.40 21.33 -12.83
N VAL A 155 0.54 22.23 -11.87
CA VAL A 155 -0.20 22.19 -10.59
C VAL A 155 -1.71 22.28 -10.84
N THR A 156 -2.13 23.12 -11.80
CA THR A 156 -3.55 23.25 -12.19
C THR A 156 -4.15 21.95 -12.69
N ASN A 157 -3.48 21.30 -13.64
CA ASN A 157 -3.94 20.01 -14.16
C ASN A 157 -3.87 18.92 -13.08
N ALA A 158 -2.90 18.99 -12.17
CA ALA A 158 -2.77 18.05 -11.07
C ALA A 158 -3.94 18.12 -10.09
N VAL A 159 -4.38 19.33 -9.72
CA VAL A 159 -5.57 19.51 -8.86
C VAL A 159 -6.84 19.07 -9.60
N ASN A 160 -6.97 19.37 -10.89
CA ASN A 160 -8.14 18.95 -11.67
C ASN A 160 -8.25 17.42 -11.80
N LEU A 161 -7.13 16.70 -11.94
CA LEU A 161 -7.15 15.24 -12.06
C LEU A 161 -7.51 14.50 -10.77
N ILE A 162 -7.24 15.09 -9.59
CA ILE A 162 -7.60 14.47 -8.32
C ILE A 162 -9.06 14.72 -7.92
N ASP A 163 -9.81 15.58 -8.63
CA ASP A 163 -11.23 15.88 -8.37
C ASP A 163 -12.16 14.76 -8.87
N GLY A 164 -11.90 13.53 -8.44
CA GLY A 164 -12.67 12.33 -8.81
C GLY A 164 -13.58 11.79 -7.70
N LEU A 165 -13.49 12.32 -6.47
CA LEU A 165 -14.29 11.92 -5.32
C LEU A 165 -14.77 13.14 -4.52
N ASP A 166 -16.03 13.14 -4.06
CA ASP A 166 -16.60 14.13 -3.14
C ASP A 166 -15.64 14.48 -1.99
N GLY A 167 -15.29 15.77 -1.88
CA GLY A 167 -14.38 16.31 -0.88
C GLY A 167 -12.90 16.27 -1.24
N LEU A 168 -12.45 15.35 -2.12
CA LEU A 168 -11.04 15.00 -2.26
C LEU A 168 -10.14 16.18 -2.67
N ALA A 169 -10.39 16.78 -3.84
CA ALA A 169 -9.56 17.87 -4.35
C ALA A 169 -9.58 19.09 -3.42
N GLY A 170 -10.78 19.47 -2.94
CA GLY A 170 -10.95 20.56 -2.00
C GLY A 170 -10.19 20.34 -0.69
N GLY A 171 -10.29 19.16 -0.07
CA GLY A 171 -9.61 18.90 1.18
C GLY A 171 -8.09 18.82 1.04
N VAL A 172 -7.59 18.19 -0.03
CA VAL A 172 -6.15 18.18 -0.32
C VAL A 172 -5.63 19.61 -0.52
N ALA A 173 -6.30 20.41 -1.36
CA ALA A 173 -5.98 21.82 -1.59
C ALA A 173 -6.03 22.66 -0.30
N GLY A 174 -7.04 22.44 0.54
CA GLY A 174 -7.21 23.13 1.83
C GLY A 174 -6.08 22.83 2.81
N ILE A 175 -5.65 21.57 2.92
CA ILE A 175 -4.52 21.15 3.78
C ILE A 175 -3.21 21.79 3.28
N CYS A 176 -2.95 21.77 1.97
CA CYS A 176 -1.77 22.40 1.38
C CYS A 176 -1.77 23.93 1.61
N SER A 177 -2.91 24.59 1.35
CA SER A 177 -3.08 26.03 1.55
C SER A 177 -2.89 26.44 3.01
N PHE A 178 -3.44 25.67 3.96
CA PHE A 178 -3.24 25.92 5.38
C PHE A 178 -1.76 25.80 5.77
N THR A 179 -1.06 24.79 5.26
CA THR A 179 0.37 24.58 5.50
C THR A 179 1.21 25.73 4.94
N PHE A 180 0.93 26.19 3.72
CA PHE A 180 1.55 27.41 3.17
C PHE A 180 1.31 28.63 4.05
N GLY A 181 0.10 28.78 4.61
CA GLY A 181 -0.22 29.85 5.54
C GLY A 181 0.63 29.80 6.82
N VAL A 182 0.81 28.61 7.41
CA VAL A 182 1.68 28.42 8.58
C VAL A 182 3.13 28.78 8.26
N ILE A 183 3.65 28.33 7.11
CA ILE A 183 5.01 28.68 6.67
C ILE A 183 5.14 30.20 6.50
N ALA A 184 4.20 30.85 5.82
CA ALA A 184 4.21 32.30 5.61
C ALA A 184 4.19 33.08 6.93
N LEU A 185 3.38 32.65 7.91
CA LEU A 185 3.33 33.26 9.24
C LEU A 185 4.67 33.18 9.98
N LEU A 186 5.33 32.01 9.94
CA LEU A 186 6.63 31.84 10.61
C LEU A 186 7.73 32.71 10.00
N HIS A 187 7.61 33.06 8.72
CA HIS A 187 8.53 33.94 8.01
C HIS A 187 8.11 35.42 8.03
N ASN A 188 7.11 35.78 8.84
CA ASN A 188 6.56 37.14 8.96
C ASN A 188 6.02 37.73 7.64
N GLN A 189 5.55 36.88 6.71
CA GLN A 189 4.97 37.31 5.44
C GLN A 189 3.45 37.35 5.52
N VAL A 190 2.93 38.48 6.00
CA VAL A 190 1.52 38.63 6.39
C VAL A 190 0.59 38.55 5.18
N GLU A 191 0.96 39.17 4.06
CA GLU A 191 0.17 39.17 2.82
C GLU A 191 0.01 37.75 2.27
N LEU A 192 1.09 36.96 2.29
CA LEU A 192 1.08 35.57 1.83
C LEU A 192 0.32 34.65 2.80
N ALA A 193 0.38 34.92 4.10
CA ALA A 193 -0.43 34.24 5.09
C ALA A 193 -1.92 34.52 4.87
N VAL A 194 -2.32 35.78 4.66
CA VAL A 194 -3.70 36.18 4.37
C VAL A 194 -4.22 35.51 3.10
N LEU A 195 -3.42 35.46 2.02
CA LEU A 195 -3.75 34.72 0.80
C LEU A 195 -4.01 33.22 1.09
N SER A 196 -3.08 32.58 1.79
CA SER A 196 -3.10 31.14 2.04
C SER A 196 -4.23 30.71 2.99
N PHE A 197 -4.45 31.46 4.07
CA PHE A 197 -5.54 31.19 5.02
C PHE A 197 -6.90 31.63 4.48
N GLY A 198 -6.97 32.70 3.70
CA GLY A 198 -8.20 33.10 3.00
C GLY A 198 -8.67 32.02 2.03
N LEU A 199 -7.75 31.45 1.24
CA LEU A 199 -8.06 30.34 0.35
C LEU A 199 -8.49 29.09 1.14
N ALA A 200 -7.76 28.72 2.20
CA ALA A 200 -8.11 27.58 3.05
C ALA A 200 -9.49 27.75 3.72
N GLY A 201 -9.82 28.97 4.17
CA GLY A 201 -11.13 29.32 4.71
C GLY A 201 -12.25 29.16 3.69
N GLY A 202 -12.09 29.75 2.50
CA GLY A 202 -13.08 29.63 1.41
C GLY A 202 -13.33 28.17 1.00
N ILE A 203 -12.27 27.37 0.90
CA ILE A 203 -12.35 25.92 0.67
C ILE A 203 -13.13 25.21 1.79
N LEU A 204 -12.85 25.52 3.06
CA LEU A 204 -13.53 24.90 4.20
C LEU A 204 -15.04 25.19 4.17
N GLY A 205 -15.42 26.41 3.79
CA GLY A 205 -16.83 26.79 3.61
C GLY A 205 -17.53 25.98 2.51
N PHE A 206 -16.84 25.76 1.39
CA PHE A 206 -17.33 24.90 0.30
C PHE A 206 -17.43 23.42 0.71
N LEU A 207 -16.41 22.89 1.40
CA LEU A 207 -16.34 21.47 1.80
C LEU A 207 -17.53 21.02 2.64
N ARG A 208 -18.14 21.92 3.41
CA ARG A 208 -19.40 21.65 4.15
C ARG A 208 -20.48 21.04 3.26
N TYR A 209 -20.57 21.46 2.00
CA TYR A 209 -21.58 21.01 1.04
C TYR A 209 -21.05 19.98 0.03
N ASN A 210 -19.73 19.80 -0.05
CA ASN A 210 -19.06 18.91 -0.97
C ASN A 210 -18.62 17.57 -0.33
N PHE A 211 -18.60 17.44 1.01
CA PHE A 211 -18.34 16.15 1.65
C PHE A 211 -19.37 15.09 1.26
N ASN A 212 -18.91 13.84 1.15
CA ASN A 212 -19.75 12.72 0.71
C ASN A 212 -20.97 12.46 1.65
N PRO A 213 -22.20 12.37 1.11
CA PRO A 213 -22.57 12.58 -0.30
C PRO A 213 -22.62 14.07 -0.66
N ALA A 214 -21.92 14.46 -1.74
CA ALA A 214 -21.86 15.85 -2.16
C ALA A 214 -23.23 16.41 -2.58
N SER A 215 -23.53 17.64 -2.16
CA SER A 215 -24.69 18.42 -2.58
C SER A 215 -24.38 19.45 -3.67
N ILE A 216 -23.10 19.68 -3.94
CA ILE A 216 -22.55 20.52 -5.00
C ILE A 216 -21.14 20.04 -5.33
N PHE A 217 -20.81 19.95 -6.61
CA PHE A 217 -19.48 19.66 -7.12
C PHE A 217 -18.68 20.95 -7.32
N MET A 218 -17.36 20.81 -7.25
CA MET A 218 -16.44 21.93 -7.42
C MET A 218 -16.45 22.45 -8.86
N GLY A 219 -16.53 21.53 -9.83
CA GLY A 219 -16.50 21.82 -11.27
C GLY A 219 -15.13 22.24 -11.75
N ASP A 220 -15.00 22.40 -13.07
CA ASP A 220 -13.78 22.98 -13.66
C ASP A 220 -13.59 24.43 -13.18
N THR A 221 -14.67 25.13 -12.80
CA THR A 221 -14.64 26.42 -12.11
C THR A 221 -13.73 26.43 -10.88
N GLY A 222 -13.84 25.43 -10.00
CA GLY A 222 -13.06 25.42 -8.76
C GLY A 222 -11.70 24.74 -8.90
N SER A 223 -11.57 23.69 -9.72
CA SER A 223 -10.30 22.99 -9.87
C SER A 223 -9.23 23.84 -10.58
N LEU A 224 -9.62 24.60 -11.60
CA LEU A 224 -8.75 25.57 -12.29
C LEU A 224 -8.27 26.67 -11.34
N LEU A 225 -9.21 27.27 -10.58
CA LEU A 225 -8.92 28.29 -9.57
C LEU A 225 -7.92 27.77 -8.54
N LEU A 226 -8.22 26.64 -7.91
CA LEU A 226 -7.42 26.10 -6.81
C LEU A 226 -6.00 25.80 -7.25
N GLY A 227 -5.83 25.13 -8.38
CA GLY A 227 -4.50 24.75 -8.82
C GLY A 227 -3.64 25.94 -9.26
N PHE A 228 -4.23 26.96 -9.89
CA PHE A 228 -3.48 28.18 -10.24
C PHE A 228 -3.09 29.00 -9.01
N VAL A 229 -4.03 29.22 -8.08
CA VAL A 229 -3.76 30.01 -6.87
C VAL A 229 -2.76 29.29 -5.97
N LEU A 230 -2.90 27.96 -5.78
CA LEU A 230 -1.91 27.16 -5.05
C LEU A 230 -0.54 27.15 -5.73
N GLY A 231 -0.50 27.06 -7.06
CA GLY A 231 0.75 27.15 -7.82
C GLY A 231 1.46 28.49 -7.61
N GLY A 232 0.71 29.60 -7.64
CA GLY A 232 1.24 30.95 -7.40
C GLY A 232 1.68 31.19 -5.96
N ILE A 233 0.89 30.78 -4.97
CA ILE A 233 1.28 30.81 -3.55
C ILE A 233 2.54 29.95 -3.34
N GLY A 234 2.60 28.77 -3.96
CA GLY A 234 3.75 27.87 -3.90
C GLY A 234 5.04 28.50 -4.41
N ILE A 235 4.99 29.27 -5.51
CA ILE A 235 6.14 30.05 -6.00
C ILE A 235 6.64 31.01 -4.92
N LYS A 236 5.73 31.80 -4.32
CA LYS A 236 6.09 32.78 -3.30
C LYS A 236 6.59 32.14 -2.00
N ILE A 237 6.04 31.01 -1.59
CA ILE A 237 6.53 30.23 -0.44
C ILE A 237 7.96 29.71 -0.69
N GLY A 238 8.24 29.20 -1.89
CA GLY A 238 9.58 28.76 -2.25
C GLY A 238 10.60 29.90 -2.29
N GLN A 239 10.16 31.15 -2.48
CA GLN A 239 11.01 32.34 -2.50
C GLN A 239 11.28 32.95 -1.11
N LEU A 240 10.76 32.37 -0.03
CA LEU A 240 10.98 32.87 1.32
C LEU A 240 12.43 32.62 1.78
N GLU A 241 13.06 33.65 2.37
CA GLU A 241 14.44 33.69 2.94
C GLU A 241 15.60 33.82 1.94
N GLN A 242 15.41 33.48 0.67
CA GLN A 242 16.42 33.68 -0.37
C GLN A 242 16.19 35.01 -1.08
N THR A 243 17.14 35.50 -1.89
CA THR A 243 16.88 36.65 -2.78
C THR A 243 15.51 36.44 -3.46
N ASN A 244 14.63 37.46 -3.50
CA ASN A 244 13.19 37.39 -3.89
C ASN A 244 12.86 36.67 -5.22
N LEU A 245 13.87 36.19 -5.95
CA LEU A 245 13.84 35.62 -7.28
C LEU A 245 14.27 34.12 -7.31
N THR A 246 14.85 33.59 -6.21
CA THR A 246 15.27 32.19 -6.11
C THR A 246 14.21 31.35 -5.41
N MET A 247 13.72 30.29 -6.08
CA MET A 247 12.71 29.38 -5.54
C MET A 247 13.37 28.09 -5.00
N ASP A 248 13.17 27.82 -3.71
CA ASP A 248 13.34 26.50 -3.12
C ASP A 248 12.15 25.60 -3.51
N LEU A 249 12.36 24.79 -4.54
CA LEU A 249 11.32 23.97 -5.16
C LEU A 249 10.95 22.76 -4.29
N LEU A 250 11.88 22.28 -3.46
CA LEU A 250 11.74 21.01 -2.73
C LEU A 250 10.56 21.01 -1.74
N PRO A 251 10.45 21.93 -0.76
CA PRO A 251 9.34 21.91 0.20
C PRO A 251 7.98 22.09 -0.48
N VAL A 252 7.91 22.87 -1.56
CA VAL A 252 6.68 23.12 -2.31
C VAL A 252 6.19 21.88 -3.05
N VAL A 253 7.10 21.18 -3.75
CA VAL A 253 6.78 19.90 -4.42
C VAL A 253 6.36 18.84 -3.40
N VAL A 254 7.01 18.80 -2.23
CA VAL A 254 6.66 17.88 -1.15
C VAL A 254 5.24 18.14 -0.65
N ILE A 255 4.89 19.39 -0.36
CA ILE A 255 3.54 19.77 0.07
C ILE A 255 2.49 19.39 -0.98
N LEU A 256 2.79 19.60 -2.27
CA LEU A 256 1.91 19.29 -3.39
C LEU A 256 2.07 17.86 -3.94
N THR A 257 2.71 16.95 -3.19
CA THR A 257 3.06 15.62 -3.70
C THR A 257 1.84 14.81 -4.13
N VAL A 258 0.75 14.81 -3.36
CA VAL A 258 -0.43 13.99 -3.68
C VAL A 258 -1.04 14.35 -5.07
N PRO A 259 -1.36 15.63 -5.37
CA PRO A 259 -1.80 16.02 -6.71
C PRO A 259 -0.78 15.72 -7.82
N ILE A 260 0.49 16.07 -7.60
CA ILE A 260 1.54 15.96 -8.61
C ILE A 260 1.81 14.49 -8.94
N PHE A 261 1.92 13.64 -7.92
CA PHE A 261 2.32 12.24 -8.09
C PHE A 261 1.24 11.44 -8.83
N ASP A 262 -0.05 11.62 -8.52
CA ASP A 262 -1.14 10.94 -9.23
C ASP A 262 -1.13 11.27 -10.74
N THR A 263 -0.83 12.53 -11.08
CA THR A 263 -0.70 13.02 -12.45
C THR A 263 0.51 12.42 -13.17
N LEU A 264 1.68 12.45 -12.52
CA LEU A 264 2.92 11.88 -13.07
C LEU A 264 2.76 10.37 -13.33
N ILE A 265 2.19 9.62 -12.38
CA ILE A 265 1.97 8.20 -12.58
C ILE A 265 1.00 7.94 -13.74
N ALA A 266 -0.09 8.71 -13.85
CA ALA A 266 -1.02 8.55 -14.97
C ALA A 266 -0.30 8.77 -16.32
N ILE A 267 0.58 9.78 -16.42
CA ILE A 267 1.40 10.04 -17.61
C ILE A 267 2.34 8.88 -17.91
N PHE A 268 3.15 8.44 -16.95
CA PHE A 268 4.10 7.34 -17.15
C PHE A 268 3.39 6.02 -17.48
N ARG A 269 2.23 5.75 -16.87
CA ARG A 269 1.39 4.60 -17.20
C ARG A 269 0.89 4.65 -18.65
N ARG A 270 0.41 5.81 -19.11
CA ARG A 270 -0.07 6.00 -20.49
C ARG A 270 1.05 5.79 -21.49
N LEU A 271 2.23 6.36 -21.23
CA LEU A 271 3.44 6.14 -22.04
C LEU A 271 3.82 4.66 -22.10
N GLY A 272 3.78 3.95 -20.96
CA GLY A 272 4.03 2.50 -20.90
C GLY A 272 3.02 1.67 -21.71
N LYS A 273 1.77 2.14 -21.84
CA LYS A 273 0.72 1.54 -22.69
C LYS A 273 0.75 2.03 -24.15
N LYS A 274 1.78 2.80 -24.56
CA LYS A 274 1.87 3.48 -25.87
C LYS A 274 0.66 4.36 -26.18
N MET A 275 0.03 4.93 -25.16
CA MET A 275 -1.09 5.86 -25.26
C MET A 275 -0.61 7.31 -25.13
N HIS A 276 -1.41 8.24 -25.67
CA HIS A 276 -1.15 9.67 -25.49
C HIS A 276 -1.17 10.07 -23.99
N PRO A 277 -0.17 10.81 -23.49
CA PRO A 277 -0.05 11.19 -22.07
C PRO A 277 -1.26 11.92 -21.50
N PHE A 278 -2.04 12.61 -22.34
CA PHE A 278 -3.19 13.43 -21.93
C PHE A 278 -4.54 12.77 -22.22
N LYS A 279 -4.58 11.48 -22.56
CA LYS A 279 -5.84 10.75 -22.78
C LYS A 279 -6.57 10.52 -21.44
N PRO A 280 -7.88 10.77 -21.32
CA PRO A 280 -8.62 10.51 -20.08
C PRO A 280 -8.48 9.06 -19.61
N ASP A 281 -8.30 8.84 -18.30
CA ASP A 281 -8.09 7.53 -17.69
C ASP A 281 -8.88 7.44 -16.38
N LYS A 282 -9.35 6.24 -16.02
CA LYS A 282 -10.16 6.00 -14.80
C LYS A 282 -9.34 5.35 -13.67
N GLU A 283 -8.05 5.13 -13.87
CA GLU A 283 -7.22 4.41 -12.90
C GLU A 283 -6.40 5.33 -11.98
N HIS A 284 -7.02 6.39 -11.46
CA HIS A 284 -6.40 7.28 -10.47
C HIS A 284 -6.32 6.62 -9.09
N ILE A 285 -5.47 7.13 -8.19
CA ILE A 285 -5.16 6.49 -6.88
C ILE A 285 -6.45 6.19 -6.11
N HIS A 286 -7.39 7.13 -6.14
CA HIS A 286 -8.65 7.03 -5.42
C HIS A 286 -9.58 5.94 -5.95
N HIS A 287 -9.62 5.70 -7.27
CA HIS A 287 -10.40 4.59 -7.85
C HIS A 287 -9.82 3.24 -7.44
N ARG A 288 -8.49 3.10 -7.42
CA ARG A 288 -7.81 1.87 -6.95
C ARG A 288 -8.05 1.61 -5.46
N LEU A 289 -8.03 2.65 -4.63
CA LEU A 289 -8.39 2.52 -3.22
C LEU A 289 -9.82 1.99 -3.03
N VAL A 290 -10.76 2.47 -3.85
CA VAL A 290 -12.14 1.99 -3.85
C VAL A 290 -12.24 0.54 -4.37
N GLU A 291 -11.52 0.19 -5.43
CA GLU A 291 -11.43 -1.18 -5.96
C GLU A 291 -10.84 -2.18 -4.95
N LEU A 292 -9.91 -1.75 -4.08
CA LEU A 292 -9.39 -2.53 -2.95
C LEU A 292 -10.41 -2.73 -1.81
N GLY A 293 -11.64 -2.27 -2.03
CA GLY A 293 -12.78 -2.39 -1.14
C GLY A 293 -12.73 -1.40 0.03
N LEU A 294 -12.15 -0.22 -0.17
CA LEU A 294 -12.42 0.95 0.69
C LEU A 294 -13.67 1.65 0.19
N ASN A 295 -14.52 2.14 1.09
CA ASN A 295 -15.61 3.01 0.68
C ASN A 295 -15.09 4.43 0.37
N HIS A 296 -15.93 5.24 -0.28
CA HIS A 296 -15.59 6.61 -0.69
C HIS A 296 -14.96 7.44 0.43
N LYS A 297 -15.59 7.46 1.62
CA LYS A 297 -15.12 8.23 2.78
C LYS A 297 -13.74 7.75 3.25
N GLN A 298 -13.54 6.43 3.30
CA GLN A 298 -12.27 5.83 3.68
C GLN A 298 -11.14 6.20 2.71
N ALA A 299 -11.40 6.18 1.40
CA ALA A 299 -10.42 6.57 0.39
C ALA A 299 -10.01 8.04 0.56
N VAL A 300 -10.98 8.94 0.70
CA VAL A 300 -10.72 10.38 0.87
C VAL A 300 -9.96 10.67 2.16
N THR A 301 -10.38 10.09 3.30
CA THR A 301 -9.68 10.27 4.58
C THR A 301 -8.25 9.76 4.52
N LEU A 302 -8.00 8.62 3.86
CA LEU A 302 -6.64 8.10 3.69
C LEU A 302 -5.76 9.07 2.90
N VAL A 303 -6.28 9.63 1.81
CA VAL A 303 -5.54 10.61 1.02
C VAL A 303 -5.25 11.87 1.85
N TYR A 304 -6.20 12.36 2.65
CA TYR A 304 -5.93 13.48 3.56
C TYR A 304 -4.83 13.21 4.58
N VAL A 305 -4.79 12.00 5.16
CA VAL A 305 -3.72 11.61 6.10
C VAL A 305 -2.37 11.63 5.39
N PHE A 306 -2.28 11.09 4.17
CA PHE A 306 -1.05 11.17 3.37
C PHE A 306 -0.66 12.61 3.04
N THR A 307 -1.62 13.44 2.60
CA THR A 307 -1.38 14.86 2.35
C THR A 307 -0.86 15.57 3.60
N LEU A 308 -1.43 15.31 4.77
CA LEU A 308 -0.97 15.90 6.03
C LEU A 308 0.47 15.50 6.37
N ILE A 309 0.84 14.22 6.20
CA ILE A 309 2.20 13.76 6.46
C ILE A 309 3.19 14.44 5.50
N PHE A 310 2.87 14.52 4.20
CA PHE A 310 3.68 15.24 3.23
C PHE A 310 3.78 16.74 3.56
N CYS A 311 2.69 17.36 4.00
CA CYS A 311 2.69 18.76 4.42
C CYS A 311 3.60 18.99 5.65
N VAL A 312 3.56 18.11 6.65
CA VAL A 312 4.44 18.16 7.82
C VAL A 312 5.91 17.99 7.41
N LEU A 313 6.20 17.04 6.50
CA LEU A 313 7.56 16.85 5.99
C LEU A 313 8.05 18.05 5.17
N GLY A 314 7.23 18.60 4.28
CA GLY A 314 7.59 19.77 3.49
C GLY A 314 7.77 21.03 4.35
N PHE A 315 6.93 21.20 5.38
CA PHE A 315 7.11 22.21 6.42
C PHE A 315 8.45 22.03 7.15
N TRP A 316 8.77 20.81 7.56
CA TRP A 316 9.99 20.54 8.31
C TRP A 316 11.25 20.73 7.46
N VAL A 317 11.23 20.30 6.19
CA VAL A 317 12.29 20.57 5.20
C VAL A 317 12.50 22.07 4.98
N LYS A 318 11.43 22.87 5.04
CA LYS A 318 11.54 24.34 4.91
C LYS A 318 12.17 24.98 6.14
N ILE A 319 11.88 24.49 7.35
CA ILE A 319 12.44 25.06 8.59
C ILE A 319 13.88 24.59 8.83
N ASP A 320 14.15 23.33 8.53
CA ASP A 320 15.44 22.69 8.73
C ASP A 320 15.80 21.89 7.49
N SER A 321 16.67 22.46 6.67
CA SER A 321 17.25 21.82 5.48
C SER A 321 18.46 20.95 5.83
N GLY A 322 18.62 20.56 7.10
CA GLY A 322 19.65 19.66 7.55
C GLY A 322 19.55 18.25 6.98
N PHE A 323 20.68 17.53 7.05
CA PHE A 323 20.82 16.15 6.55
C PHE A 323 19.68 15.22 7.03
N LEU A 324 19.24 15.34 8.28
CA LEU A 324 18.20 14.47 8.84
C LEU A 324 16.83 14.66 8.15
N SER A 325 16.42 15.90 7.88
CA SER A 325 15.13 16.26 7.28
C SER A 325 14.99 15.71 5.86
N ILE A 326 16.06 15.85 5.08
CA ILE A 326 16.14 15.30 3.73
C ILE A 326 16.10 13.77 3.74
N ASN A 327 16.87 13.13 4.63
CA ASN A 327 16.91 11.67 4.67
C ASN A 327 15.55 11.09 5.06
N LEU A 328 14.84 11.71 6.03
CA LEU A 328 13.48 11.31 6.39
C LEU A 328 12.49 11.53 5.25
N LEU A 329 12.64 12.61 4.48
CA LEU A 329 11.85 12.83 3.27
C LEU A 329 12.10 11.73 2.23
N ILE A 330 13.36 11.39 1.93
CA ILE A 330 13.72 10.36 0.96
C ILE A 330 13.18 8.99 1.41
N ILE A 331 13.34 8.64 2.70
CA ILE A 331 12.77 7.42 3.27
C ILE A 331 11.26 7.41 3.09
N PHE A 332 10.57 8.52 3.37
CA PHE A 332 9.12 8.57 3.27
C PHE A 332 8.62 8.53 1.82
N VAL A 333 9.26 9.23 0.89
CA VAL A 333 8.98 9.15 -0.55
C VAL A 333 9.21 7.72 -1.05
N PHE A 334 10.30 7.09 -0.60
CA PHE A 334 10.59 5.69 -0.90
C PHE A 334 9.48 4.78 -0.37
N LEU A 335 9.14 4.86 0.92
CA LEU A 335 8.05 4.09 1.54
C LEU A 335 6.70 4.29 0.83
N THR A 336 6.42 5.51 0.38
CA THR A 336 5.20 5.83 -0.37
C THR A 336 5.23 5.18 -1.76
N ALA A 337 6.37 5.23 -2.46
CA ALA A 337 6.55 4.49 -3.71
C ALA A 337 6.42 2.97 -3.51
N LEU A 338 6.85 2.43 -2.36
CA LEU A 338 6.65 1.02 -2.00
C LEU A 338 5.19 0.68 -1.78
N ALA A 339 4.46 1.52 -1.05
CA ALA A 339 3.03 1.37 -0.84
C ALA A 339 2.31 1.36 -2.19
N ILE A 340 2.65 2.29 -3.08
CA ILE A 340 2.04 2.43 -4.41
C ILE A 340 2.36 1.21 -5.30
N LYS A 341 3.62 0.75 -5.36
CA LYS A 341 3.98 -0.49 -6.07
C LYS A 341 3.14 -1.68 -5.58
N ARG A 342 2.91 -1.78 -4.27
CA ARG A 342 2.15 -2.86 -3.65
C ARG A 342 0.63 -2.72 -3.77
N LEU A 343 0.12 -1.52 -4.04
CA LEU A 343 -1.25 -1.25 -4.48
C LEU A 343 -1.50 -1.69 -5.95
N GLY A 344 -0.50 -2.28 -6.61
CA GLY A 344 -0.63 -2.80 -7.98
C GLY A 344 -0.27 -1.79 -9.08
N TYR A 345 0.19 -0.59 -8.73
CA TYR A 345 0.48 0.46 -9.71
C TYR A 345 1.61 0.13 -10.69
N VAL A 346 2.59 -0.69 -10.28
CA VAL A 346 3.81 -0.99 -11.05
C VAL A 346 3.75 -2.40 -11.68
N GLU A 347 2.70 -3.18 -11.43
CA GLU A 347 2.51 -4.49 -12.06
C GLU A 347 2.19 -4.39 -13.56
N PHE A 348 1.90 -3.19 -14.08
CA PHE A 348 1.63 -2.94 -15.50
C PHE A 348 2.82 -3.17 -16.45
N LEU A 349 4.05 -3.30 -15.95
CA LEU A 349 5.19 -3.79 -16.76
C LEU A 349 5.17 -5.32 -16.96
N ARG A 350 4.25 -6.03 -16.30
CA ARG A 350 3.97 -7.44 -16.56
C ARG A 350 2.61 -7.52 -17.27
N TYR A 351 2.65 -7.72 -18.59
CA TYR A 351 1.51 -8.26 -19.30
C TYR A 351 1.09 -9.57 -18.62
N THR A 352 -0.01 -9.56 -17.86
CA THR A 352 -0.66 -10.77 -17.35
C THR A 352 -1.72 -11.18 -18.37
N PRO A 353 -1.53 -12.26 -19.15
CA PRO A 353 -2.61 -12.81 -19.95
C PRO A 353 -3.74 -13.30 -19.04
N PRO A 354 -4.99 -13.32 -19.54
CA PRO A 354 -6.15 -13.78 -18.77
C PRO A 354 -5.90 -15.22 -18.30
N ARG A 355 -5.89 -15.43 -16.97
CA ARG A 355 -5.95 -16.76 -16.38
C ARG A 355 -7.42 -17.19 -16.36
N PHE A 356 -7.66 -18.47 -16.64
CA PHE A 356 -8.97 -19.10 -16.55
C PHE A 356 -9.69 -18.65 -15.27
N SER A 357 -10.73 -17.84 -15.43
CA SER A 357 -11.59 -17.36 -14.34
C SER A 357 -12.59 -18.46 -14.03
N ILE A 358 -12.40 -19.16 -12.91
CA ILE A 358 -13.47 -19.94 -12.31
C ILE A 358 -14.38 -18.91 -11.62
N ASP A 359 -15.50 -18.61 -12.27
CA ASP A 359 -16.49 -17.65 -11.78
C ASP A 359 -17.23 -18.26 -10.57
N PHE A 360 -16.74 -17.95 -9.38
CA PHE A 360 -17.53 -17.99 -8.15
C PHE A 360 -17.87 -16.55 -7.72
N GLY A 361 -18.45 -15.75 -8.63
CA GLY A 361 -19.24 -14.56 -8.29
C GLY A 361 -18.58 -13.50 -7.40
N THR A 362 -17.27 -13.52 -7.21
CA THR A 362 -16.53 -12.52 -6.44
C THR A 362 -15.11 -12.39 -6.99
N GLN A 363 -14.75 -11.16 -7.34
CA GLN A 363 -13.47 -10.76 -7.93
C GLN A 363 -12.28 -11.33 -7.13
N GLN A 364 -11.48 -12.20 -7.77
CA GLN A 364 -10.28 -12.80 -7.18
C GLN A 364 -9.08 -11.83 -7.28
N GLU A 365 -8.64 -11.31 -6.14
CA GLU A 365 -7.36 -10.59 -5.97
C GLU A 365 -6.16 -11.56 -6.11
N SER A 366 -5.03 -11.05 -6.60
CA SER A 366 -3.80 -11.78 -6.91
C SER A 366 -3.01 -12.26 -5.68
N TYR A 367 -2.63 -13.55 -5.68
CA TYR A 367 -2.00 -14.26 -4.56
C TYR A 367 -0.46 -14.33 -4.68
N LEU A 368 0.26 -14.10 -3.57
CA LEU A 368 1.69 -14.43 -3.42
C LEU A 368 1.85 -15.86 -2.82
N PRO A 369 2.94 -16.63 -3.06
CA PRO A 369 3.19 -18.00 -2.54
C PRO A 369 4.04 -18.02 -1.24
N PRO A 370 4.00 -19.07 -0.38
CA PRO A 370 4.44 -18.98 1.02
C PRO A 370 5.89 -19.43 1.15
N MET A 371 6.54 -18.96 2.21
CA MET A 371 7.95 -19.26 2.47
C MET A 371 8.15 -20.68 3.01
N ASN A 372 9.01 -21.44 2.35
CA ASN A 372 9.52 -22.73 2.81
C ASN A 372 10.68 -22.51 3.81
N LEU A 373 10.76 -23.24 4.93
CA LEU A 373 11.82 -23.10 5.95
C LEU A 373 13.22 -23.41 5.41
N ILE A 374 13.29 -24.39 4.51
CA ILE A 374 14.51 -24.71 3.75
C ILE A 374 14.91 -23.50 2.91
N ARG A 375 13.94 -22.89 2.20
CA ARG A 375 14.16 -21.62 1.48
C ARG A 375 14.53 -20.45 2.39
N ILE A 376 14.20 -20.50 3.68
CA ILE A 376 14.59 -19.44 4.62
C ILE A 376 16.06 -19.59 4.99
N GLY A 377 16.53 -20.81 5.28
CA GLY A 377 17.96 -21.07 5.46
C GLY A 377 18.76 -20.65 4.23
N GLU A 378 18.29 -21.03 3.03
CA GLU A 378 18.88 -20.62 1.76
C GLU A 378 18.89 -19.09 1.59
N LYS A 379 17.75 -18.43 1.80
CA LYS A 379 17.65 -16.96 1.71
C LYS A 379 18.51 -16.26 2.75
N SER A 380 18.62 -16.81 3.95
CA SER A 380 19.47 -16.29 5.02
C SER A 380 20.95 -16.46 4.68
N LEU A 381 21.35 -17.57 4.08
CA LEU A 381 22.72 -17.77 3.58
C LEU A 381 23.04 -16.81 2.43
N ILE A 382 22.10 -16.61 1.49
CA ILE A 382 22.26 -15.64 0.41
C ILE A 382 22.30 -14.22 0.95
N LEU A 383 21.42 -13.86 1.90
CA LEU A 383 21.39 -12.54 2.54
C LEU A 383 22.70 -12.28 3.31
N LEU A 384 23.18 -13.27 4.05
CA LEU A 384 24.45 -13.18 4.79
C LEU A 384 25.62 -13.03 3.81
N SER A 385 25.64 -13.83 2.75
CA SER A 385 26.65 -13.73 1.69
C SER A 385 26.64 -12.35 1.01
N ASP A 386 25.46 -11.81 0.71
CA ASP A 386 25.33 -10.49 0.09
C ASP A 386 25.77 -9.39 1.06
N PHE A 387 25.40 -9.48 2.35
CA PHE A 387 25.81 -8.54 3.39
C PHE A 387 27.33 -8.52 3.57
N ILE A 388 27.98 -9.70 3.58
CA ILE A 388 29.43 -9.84 3.63
C ILE A 388 30.05 -9.19 2.38
N ALA A 389 29.52 -9.47 1.19
CA ALA A 389 30.03 -8.89 -0.06
C ALA A 389 29.94 -7.35 -0.07
N ILE A 390 28.82 -6.78 0.38
CA ILE A 390 28.62 -5.32 0.45
C ILE A 390 29.58 -4.69 1.47
N SER A 391 29.70 -5.30 2.66
CA SER A 391 30.58 -4.81 3.72
C SER A 391 32.04 -4.85 3.28
N PHE A 392 32.46 -5.94 2.63
CA PHE A 392 33.83 -6.10 2.15
C PHE A 392 34.15 -5.13 1.01
N ALA A 393 33.22 -4.93 0.07
CA ALA A 393 33.35 -3.92 -0.97
C ALA A 393 33.53 -2.52 -0.38
N PHE A 394 32.77 -2.18 0.67
CA PHE A 394 32.89 -0.89 1.35
C PHE A 394 34.27 -0.71 2.00
N VAL A 395 34.75 -1.70 2.74
CA VAL A 395 36.06 -1.65 3.41
C VAL A 395 37.20 -1.53 2.40
N ILE A 396 37.14 -2.29 1.30
CA ILE A 396 38.12 -2.17 0.21
C ILE A 396 38.08 -0.77 -0.39
N THR A 397 36.90 -0.24 -0.69
CA THR A 397 36.77 1.10 -1.26
C THR A 397 37.28 2.18 -0.29
N TYR A 398 37.06 2.04 1.01
CA TYR A 398 37.63 2.92 2.03
C TYR A 398 39.16 2.88 2.03
N PHE A 399 39.74 1.67 2.02
CA PHE A 399 41.20 1.50 1.96
C PHE A 399 41.80 2.07 0.68
N LEU A 400 41.15 1.83 -0.47
CA LEU A 400 41.54 2.43 -1.74
C LEU A 400 41.48 3.96 -1.65
N LYS A 401 40.41 4.52 -1.10
CA LYS A 401 40.22 5.97 -0.99
C LYS A 401 41.25 6.67 -0.10
N PHE A 402 41.60 6.09 1.05
CA PHE A 402 42.35 6.80 2.10
C PHE A 402 43.74 6.23 2.43
N GLU A 403 44.02 4.95 2.14
CA GLU A 403 45.26 4.29 2.57
C GLU A 403 46.15 3.87 1.40
N SER A 404 45.59 3.67 0.20
CA SER A 404 46.34 3.14 -0.94
C SER A 404 47.33 4.12 -1.59
N GLY A 405 47.17 5.43 -1.34
CA GLY A 405 47.92 6.49 -2.01
C GLY A 405 47.56 6.69 -3.50
N LEU A 406 46.58 5.95 -4.03
CA LEU A 406 46.13 6.05 -5.43
C LEU A 406 45.24 7.27 -5.71
N PHE A 407 44.70 7.89 -4.66
CA PHE A 407 43.77 9.02 -4.75
C PHE A 407 44.22 10.15 -3.83
N THR A 408 43.93 11.40 -4.21
CA THR A 408 44.49 12.62 -3.58
C THR A 408 43.51 13.31 -2.61
N PHE A 409 42.76 12.51 -1.84
CA PHE A 409 41.82 13.06 -0.84
C PHE A 409 42.59 13.58 0.40
N ARG A 410 42.47 14.88 0.69
CA ARG A 410 43.27 15.58 1.72
C ARG A 410 42.84 15.32 3.17
N ASP A 411 41.58 14.99 3.42
CA ASP A 411 41.05 14.84 4.78
C ASP A 411 40.72 13.38 5.09
N LYS A 412 41.60 12.72 5.86
CA LYS A 412 41.41 11.35 6.33
C LYS A 412 40.36 11.33 7.44
N ILE A 413 39.20 10.75 7.18
CA ILE A 413 38.17 10.50 8.19
C ILE A 413 38.41 9.12 8.80
N PRO A 414 38.52 8.98 10.14
CA PRO A 414 38.72 7.68 10.78
C PRO A 414 37.59 6.68 10.47
N ILE A 415 37.94 5.39 10.34
CA ILE A 415 36.98 4.33 9.99
C ILE A 415 35.84 4.18 11.01
N GLU A 416 36.07 4.59 12.25
CA GLU A 416 35.08 4.61 13.33
C GLU A 416 33.84 5.44 12.98
N PHE A 417 34.02 6.56 12.26
CA PHE A 417 32.92 7.40 11.76
C PHE A 417 32.16 6.76 10.59
N TYR A 418 32.73 5.73 9.96
CA TYR A 418 32.09 4.97 8.87
C TYR A 418 31.31 3.74 9.34
N THR A 419 31.40 3.35 10.62
CA THR A 419 30.68 2.20 11.17
C THR A 419 29.16 2.32 11.01
N VAL A 420 28.61 3.50 11.30
CA VAL A 420 27.18 3.81 11.11
C VAL A 420 26.81 3.88 9.62
N PRO A 421 27.53 4.62 8.75
CA PRO A 421 27.33 4.59 7.30
C PRO A 421 27.36 3.18 6.69
N ILE A 422 28.25 2.28 7.11
CA ILE A 422 28.33 0.90 6.60
C ILE A 422 27.00 0.16 6.82
N ILE A 423 26.39 0.31 7.98
CA ILE A 423 25.10 -0.30 8.30
C ILE A 423 24.01 0.26 7.39
N TRP A 424 24.00 1.58 7.16
CA TRP A 424 23.04 2.25 6.29
C TRP A 424 23.21 1.86 4.81
N PHE A 425 24.43 1.85 4.28
CA PHE A 425 24.71 1.42 2.90
C PHE A 425 24.35 -0.05 2.70
N SER A 426 24.66 -0.90 3.68
CA SER A 426 24.29 -2.32 3.63
C SER A 426 22.78 -2.51 3.65
N ALA A 427 22.06 -1.76 4.49
CA ALA A 427 20.60 -1.77 4.52
C ALA A 427 20.02 -1.31 3.17
N PHE A 428 20.53 -0.21 2.59
CA PHE A 428 20.12 0.28 1.28
C PHE A 428 20.24 -0.79 0.19
N TRP A 429 21.39 -1.46 0.08
CA TRP A 429 21.64 -2.49 -0.93
C TRP A 429 20.76 -3.72 -0.73
N VAL A 430 20.62 -4.20 0.51
CA VAL A 430 19.74 -5.33 0.84
C VAL A 430 18.29 -4.99 0.45
N ILE A 431 17.83 -3.78 0.75
CA ILE A 431 16.51 -3.28 0.37
C ILE A 431 16.36 -3.27 -1.17
N LEU A 432 17.35 -2.74 -1.90
CA LEU A 432 17.36 -2.69 -3.35
C LEU A 432 17.29 -4.09 -3.98
N PHE A 433 18.01 -5.06 -3.38
CA PHE A 433 18.00 -6.46 -3.80
C PHE A 433 16.65 -7.14 -3.53
N VAL A 434 16.00 -6.84 -2.40
CA VAL A 434 14.62 -7.27 -2.12
C VAL A 434 13.68 -6.73 -3.21
N PHE A 435 13.76 -5.45 -3.57
CA PHE A 435 12.86 -4.85 -4.57
C PHE A 435 13.06 -5.32 -5.99
N SER A 436 14.29 -5.72 -6.31
CA SER A 436 14.65 -6.33 -7.59
C SER A 436 14.20 -7.80 -7.69
N GLY A 437 13.61 -8.35 -6.61
CA GLY A 437 13.15 -9.73 -6.54
C GLY A 437 14.29 -10.74 -6.44
N LEU A 438 15.52 -10.29 -6.13
CA LEU A 438 16.71 -11.15 -6.09
C LEU A 438 16.66 -12.22 -4.99
N TYR A 439 15.88 -12.00 -3.93
CA TYR A 439 15.61 -12.97 -2.87
C TYR A 439 14.32 -13.79 -3.09
N GLU A 440 13.59 -13.52 -4.17
CA GLU A 440 12.37 -14.25 -4.54
C GLU A 440 12.56 -15.21 -5.72
N MET A 441 13.71 -15.14 -6.40
CA MET A 441 14.00 -15.99 -7.56
C MET A 441 14.16 -17.47 -7.17
N PRO A 442 13.32 -18.38 -7.71
CA PRO A 442 13.51 -19.81 -7.52
C PRO A 442 14.83 -20.30 -8.14
N TRP A 443 15.38 -21.37 -7.57
CA TRP A 443 16.61 -22.03 -8.04
C TRP A 443 16.50 -22.64 -9.44
N GLU A 444 15.28 -22.85 -9.89
CA GLU A 444 14.93 -23.30 -11.24
C GLU A 444 15.30 -22.27 -12.32
N ILE A 445 15.46 -20.98 -11.95
CA ILE A 445 15.88 -19.95 -12.89
C ILE A 445 17.36 -20.13 -13.24
N PRO A 446 17.72 -20.13 -14.55
CA PRO A 446 19.11 -20.19 -15.00
C PRO A 446 19.99 -19.13 -14.33
N PHE A 447 21.19 -19.52 -13.89
CA PHE A 447 22.12 -18.63 -13.19
C PHE A 447 22.46 -17.37 -14.01
N ALA A 448 22.58 -17.49 -15.34
CA ALA A 448 22.80 -16.36 -16.24
C ALA A 448 21.74 -15.25 -16.08
N LYS A 449 20.46 -15.60 -15.88
CA LYS A 449 19.37 -14.63 -15.68
C LYS A 449 19.49 -13.93 -14.32
N LYS A 450 20.01 -14.63 -13.30
CA LYS A 450 20.32 -14.06 -11.97
C LYS A 450 21.44 -13.01 -12.09
N ILE A 451 22.53 -13.32 -12.81
CA ILE A 451 23.66 -12.41 -13.05
C ILE A 451 23.18 -11.10 -13.71
N ILE A 452 22.39 -11.19 -14.78
CA ILE A 452 21.88 -10.01 -15.49
C ILE A 452 21.01 -9.13 -14.57
N THR A 453 20.22 -9.75 -13.69
CA THR A 453 19.38 -9.00 -12.76
C THR A 453 20.21 -8.33 -11.68
N ILE A 454 21.24 -9.00 -11.13
CA ILE A 454 22.18 -8.39 -10.19
C ILE A 454 22.87 -7.20 -10.84
N LEU A 455 23.37 -7.33 -12.08
CA LEU A 455 24.00 -6.24 -12.82
C LEU A 455 23.08 -5.03 -12.94
N LYS A 456 21.83 -5.23 -13.40
CA LYS A 456 20.84 -4.14 -13.53
C LYS A 456 20.59 -3.46 -12.19
N THR A 457 20.46 -4.24 -11.12
CA THR A 457 20.21 -3.70 -9.78
C THR A 457 21.41 -2.91 -9.25
N VAL A 458 22.64 -3.41 -9.44
CA VAL A 458 23.86 -2.70 -9.06
C VAL A 458 24.01 -1.40 -9.86
N LEU A 459 23.77 -1.43 -11.18
CA LEU A 459 23.80 -0.22 -12.00
C LEU A 459 22.79 0.83 -11.55
N ILE A 460 21.57 0.43 -11.16
CA ILE A 460 20.57 1.35 -10.60
C ILE A 460 21.04 1.92 -9.26
N GLY A 461 21.57 1.09 -8.36
CA GLY A 461 22.07 1.54 -7.06
C GLY A 461 23.25 2.50 -7.19
N ILE A 462 24.17 2.22 -8.11
CA ILE A 462 25.30 3.12 -8.42
C ILE A 462 24.82 4.40 -9.08
N LEU A 463 23.84 4.35 -9.98
CA LEU A 463 23.23 5.55 -10.54
C LEU A 463 22.59 6.42 -9.45
N ILE A 464 21.90 5.80 -8.48
CA ILE A 464 21.34 6.51 -7.33
C ILE A 464 22.45 7.15 -6.51
N PHE A 465 23.52 6.43 -6.19
CA PHE A 465 24.65 7.02 -5.45
C PHE A 465 25.38 8.10 -6.24
N PHE A 466 25.52 7.94 -7.55
CA PHE A 466 26.10 8.95 -8.41
C PHE A 466 25.27 10.23 -8.32
N LEU A 467 23.94 10.12 -8.50
CA LEU A 467 23.03 11.26 -8.38
C LEU A 467 22.97 11.88 -6.98
N LEU A 468 23.27 11.12 -5.91
CA LEU A 468 23.21 11.60 -4.53
C LEU A 468 24.52 12.18 -4.02
N LEU A 469 25.65 11.66 -4.49
CA LEU A 469 26.98 11.98 -3.95
C LEU A 469 27.73 12.96 -4.83
N THR A 470 27.36 13.11 -6.11
CA THR A 470 28.14 13.88 -7.09
C THR A 470 27.37 15.13 -7.53
N ASP A 471 28.08 16.24 -7.70
CA ASP A 471 27.48 17.56 -7.99
C ASP A 471 27.11 17.74 -9.48
N GLY A 472 26.53 16.69 -10.06
CA GLY A 472 26.15 16.61 -11.47
C GLY A 472 27.21 15.99 -12.39
N PHE A 473 27.00 16.14 -13.70
CA PHE A 473 27.82 15.51 -14.76
C PHE A 473 29.11 16.27 -15.11
N ASN A 474 29.44 17.33 -14.36
CA ASN A 474 30.51 18.26 -14.72
C ASN A 474 31.90 17.62 -14.69
N ASP A 475 32.11 16.58 -13.88
CA ASP A 475 33.35 15.80 -13.87
C ASP A 475 33.06 14.29 -13.77
N LEU A 476 32.49 13.72 -14.84
CA LEU A 476 32.18 12.28 -14.95
C LEU A 476 33.37 11.36 -14.64
N PHE A 477 34.61 11.83 -14.80
CA PHE A 477 35.83 11.06 -14.58
C PHE A 477 36.61 11.45 -13.32
N GLY A 478 36.02 12.28 -12.45
CA GLY A 478 36.65 12.67 -11.19
C GLY A 478 36.92 11.47 -10.27
N GLU A 479 37.90 11.63 -9.37
CA GLU A 479 38.37 10.59 -8.45
C GLU A 479 37.24 9.94 -7.64
N MET A 480 36.24 10.72 -7.24
CA MET A 480 35.06 10.23 -6.49
C MET A 480 34.14 9.34 -7.33
N ASN A 481 33.99 9.65 -8.62
CA ASN A 481 33.17 8.88 -9.56
C ASN A 481 33.84 7.56 -9.91
N LEU A 482 35.17 7.57 -10.05
CA LEU A 482 35.96 6.37 -10.23
C LEU A 482 35.86 5.44 -9.00
N ILE A 483 35.95 6.00 -7.80
CA ILE A 483 35.75 5.26 -6.53
C ILE A 483 34.35 4.64 -6.45
N LEU A 484 33.33 5.37 -6.85
CA LEU A 484 31.96 4.88 -6.86
C LEU A 484 31.78 3.75 -7.89
N LEU A 485 32.38 3.88 -9.07
CA LEU A 485 32.38 2.83 -10.09
C LEU A 485 33.09 1.55 -9.58
N ILE A 486 34.27 1.71 -8.96
CA ILE A 486 35.02 0.61 -8.33
C ILE A 486 34.16 -0.08 -7.26
N TYR A 487 33.50 0.70 -6.40
CA TYR A 487 32.58 0.16 -5.40
C TYR A 487 31.45 -0.68 -6.04
N GLY A 488 30.86 -0.19 -7.14
CA GLY A 488 29.86 -0.94 -7.91
C GLY A 488 30.39 -2.26 -8.48
N ILE A 489 31.59 -2.25 -9.05
CA ILE A 489 32.25 -3.45 -9.59
C ILE A 489 32.51 -4.46 -8.47
N LEU A 490 32.99 -4.01 -7.31
CA LEU A 490 33.25 -4.87 -6.15
C LEU A 490 31.97 -5.49 -5.59
N ILE A 491 30.87 -4.73 -5.48
CA ILE A 491 29.57 -5.29 -5.09
C ILE A 491 29.09 -6.33 -6.10
N TYR A 492 29.09 -5.98 -7.39
CA TYR A 492 28.61 -6.89 -8.44
C TYR A 492 29.37 -8.22 -8.42
N SER A 493 30.71 -8.16 -8.43
CA SER A 493 31.58 -9.34 -8.39
C SER A 493 31.42 -10.13 -7.09
N GLY A 494 31.44 -9.46 -5.93
CA GLY A 494 31.27 -10.10 -4.63
C GLY A 494 29.94 -10.82 -4.48
N VAL A 495 28.83 -10.20 -4.91
CA VAL A 495 27.49 -10.80 -4.87
C VAL A 495 27.38 -11.99 -5.85
N VAL A 496 27.94 -11.88 -7.06
CA VAL A 496 27.93 -12.98 -8.03
C VAL A 496 28.74 -14.18 -7.52
N LEU A 497 29.94 -13.94 -7.00
CA LEU A 497 30.81 -14.98 -6.45
C LEU A 497 30.21 -15.62 -5.20
N GLY A 498 29.76 -14.81 -4.25
CA GLY A 498 29.14 -15.28 -3.00
C GLY A 498 27.90 -16.14 -3.27
N ARG A 499 27.02 -15.68 -4.15
CA ARG A 499 25.86 -16.48 -4.56
C ARG A 499 26.27 -17.75 -5.27
N GLY A 500 27.21 -17.67 -6.22
CA GLY A 500 27.75 -18.84 -6.92
C GLY A 500 28.32 -19.90 -5.97
N PHE A 501 29.01 -19.46 -4.92
CA PHE A 501 29.55 -20.32 -3.87
C PHE A 501 28.46 -20.98 -3.03
N VAL A 502 27.41 -20.25 -2.62
CA VAL A 502 26.24 -20.81 -1.94
C VAL A 502 25.57 -21.87 -2.83
N ILE A 503 25.37 -21.59 -4.12
CA ILE A 503 24.81 -22.58 -5.08
C ILE A 503 25.69 -23.83 -5.15
N TRP A 504 27.01 -23.65 -5.20
CA TRP A 504 27.96 -24.75 -5.30
C TRP A 504 27.95 -25.63 -4.05
N LEU A 505 27.96 -25.02 -2.85
CA LEU A 505 27.85 -25.73 -1.57
C LEU A 505 26.56 -26.55 -1.51
N GLU A 506 25.43 -25.95 -1.86
CA GLU A 506 24.14 -26.64 -1.88
C GLU A 506 24.12 -27.83 -2.84
N LYS A 507 24.73 -27.70 -4.02
CA LYS A 507 24.86 -28.81 -4.98
C LYS A 507 25.78 -29.92 -4.49
N ARG A 508 26.91 -29.57 -3.88
CA ARG A 508 27.94 -30.54 -3.47
C ARG A 508 27.50 -31.39 -2.29
N TYR A 509 26.78 -30.78 -1.35
CA TYR A 509 26.40 -31.40 -0.08
C TYR A 509 24.90 -31.74 0.02
N LYS A 510 24.10 -31.40 -1.01
CA LYS A 510 22.65 -31.72 -1.11
C LYS A 510 21.84 -31.38 0.16
N ILE A 511 22.15 -30.26 0.81
CA ILE A 511 21.69 -29.94 2.18
C ILE A 511 20.21 -29.49 2.20
N LEU A 512 19.76 -28.77 1.17
CA LEU A 512 18.48 -28.03 1.16
C LEU A 512 17.60 -28.43 -0.04
N GLU A 513 17.28 -27.56 -1.00
CA GLU A 513 16.42 -27.92 -2.16
C GLU A 513 16.97 -29.01 -3.10
N TYR A 514 18.24 -29.40 -2.96
CA TYR A 514 18.90 -30.43 -3.78
C TYR A 514 18.78 -31.87 -3.23
N SER A 515 18.10 -32.10 -2.11
CA SER A 515 17.79 -33.45 -1.61
C SER A 515 16.74 -34.16 -2.47
N ASP A 516 16.84 -35.49 -2.61
CA ASP A 516 15.84 -36.27 -3.34
C ASP A 516 14.50 -36.26 -2.61
N LYS A 517 13.43 -35.84 -3.29
CA LYS A 517 12.07 -35.81 -2.75
C LYS A 517 11.33 -37.09 -3.10
N VAL A 518 10.71 -37.70 -2.10
CA VAL A 518 9.87 -38.88 -2.34
C VAL A 518 8.57 -38.43 -3.00
N ALA A 519 8.35 -38.86 -4.23
CA ALA A 519 7.21 -38.45 -5.05
C ALA A 519 6.36 -39.66 -5.45
N VAL A 520 5.04 -39.48 -5.49
CA VAL A 520 4.10 -40.46 -6.02
C VAL A 520 3.49 -39.94 -7.31
N ILE A 521 3.33 -40.79 -8.32
CA ILE A 521 2.65 -40.41 -9.57
C ILE A 521 1.18 -40.83 -9.47
N VAL A 522 0.27 -39.88 -9.62
CA VAL A 522 -1.17 -40.11 -9.55
C VAL A 522 -1.73 -40.22 -10.97
N GLY A 523 -2.18 -41.41 -11.35
CA GLY A 523 -2.63 -41.78 -12.69
C GLY A 523 -1.61 -42.63 -13.45
N ALA A 524 -1.93 -43.90 -13.70
CA ALA A 524 -1.12 -44.84 -14.48
C ALA A 524 -1.53 -44.91 -15.97
N GLY A 525 -1.81 -43.77 -16.60
CA GLY A 525 -2.08 -43.68 -18.05
C GLY A 525 -0.85 -43.31 -18.88
N GLU A 526 -1.04 -43.02 -20.17
CA GLU A 526 0.02 -42.53 -21.07
C GLU A 526 0.72 -41.27 -20.52
N ARG A 527 -0.03 -40.37 -19.87
CA ARG A 527 0.52 -39.16 -19.24
C ARG A 527 1.46 -39.50 -18.08
N GLY A 528 1.09 -40.48 -17.26
CA GLY A 528 1.92 -40.97 -16.15
C GLY A 528 3.21 -41.63 -16.65
N LYS A 529 3.13 -42.38 -17.77
CA LYS A 529 4.29 -42.95 -18.45
C LYS A 529 5.23 -41.87 -18.99
N GLN A 530 4.71 -40.88 -19.71
CA GLN A 530 5.50 -39.77 -20.25
C GLN A 530 6.20 -38.99 -19.15
N LEU A 531 5.51 -38.73 -18.04
CA LEU A 531 6.10 -38.05 -16.89
C LEU A 531 7.25 -38.86 -16.28
N LEU A 532 7.09 -40.17 -16.14
CA LEU A 532 8.13 -41.06 -15.63
C LEU A 532 9.36 -41.09 -16.55
N GLU A 533 9.17 -41.18 -17.87
CA GLU A 533 10.26 -41.14 -18.86
C GLU A 533 11.03 -39.83 -18.81
N GLN A 534 10.34 -38.70 -18.68
CA GLN A 534 10.98 -37.39 -18.56
C GLN A 534 11.78 -37.26 -17.26
N ILE A 535 11.27 -37.77 -16.13
CA ILE A 535 12.00 -37.79 -14.85
C ILE A 535 13.26 -38.65 -14.96
N LYS A 536 13.19 -39.81 -15.63
CA LYS A 536 14.35 -40.68 -15.88
C LYS A 536 15.37 -40.03 -16.82
N LYS A 537 14.91 -39.34 -17.87
CA LYS A 537 15.75 -38.64 -18.86
C LYS A 537 16.50 -37.45 -18.25
N TYR A 538 15.89 -36.79 -17.27
CA TYR A 538 16.47 -35.64 -16.58
C TYR A 538 16.70 -35.96 -15.09
N PRO A 539 17.71 -36.79 -14.74
CA PRO A 539 17.97 -37.23 -13.35
C PRO A 539 18.30 -36.07 -12.40
N LYS A 540 18.61 -34.89 -12.97
CA LYS A 540 18.67 -33.64 -12.21
C LYS A 540 17.31 -33.23 -11.63
N MET A 541 16.19 -33.94 -11.76
CA MET A 541 14.93 -33.53 -11.13
C MET A 541 14.82 -33.83 -9.62
N ASN A 542 15.75 -34.61 -9.06
CA ASN A 542 15.79 -34.96 -7.63
C ASN A 542 14.47 -35.57 -7.10
N TYR A 543 13.80 -36.40 -7.91
CA TYR A 543 12.64 -37.17 -7.46
C TYR A 543 13.02 -38.63 -7.26
N LYS A 544 12.69 -39.16 -6.08
CA LYS A 544 12.65 -40.60 -5.82
C LYS A 544 11.20 -41.05 -5.92
N ILE A 545 10.86 -41.72 -7.03
CA ILE A 545 9.49 -42.16 -7.27
C ILE A 545 9.17 -43.35 -6.36
N ALA A 546 8.23 -43.18 -5.43
CA ALA A 546 7.76 -44.23 -4.53
C ALA A 546 6.87 -45.25 -5.25
N GLY A 547 6.03 -44.79 -6.16
CA GLY A 547 5.13 -45.64 -6.92
C GLY A 547 4.04 -44.89 -7.67
N PHE A 548 3.11 -45.65 -8.26
CA PHE A 548 1.88 -45.13 -8.88
C PHE A 548 0.67 -45.29 -7.96
N LEU A 549 -0.20 -44.28 -7.97
CA LEU A 549 -1.58 -44.36 -7.46
C LEU A 549 -2.54 -44.39 -8.63
N VAL A 550 -3.51 -45.30 -8.60
CA VAL A 550 -4.46 -45.52 -9.68
C VAL A 550 -5.89 -45.35 -9.21
N GLU A 551 -6.82 -45.19 -10.14
CA GLU A 551 -8.24 -45.10 -9.83
C GLU A 551 -8.83 -46.47 -9.47
N ASP A 552 -8.33 -47.52 -10.11
CA ASP A 552 -8.80 -48.89 -9.93
C ASP A 552 -7.59 -49.82 -9.97
N LYS A 553 -7.25 -50.41 -8.82
CA LYS A 553 -6.08 -51.28 -8.69
C LYS A 553 -6.22 -52.57 -9.51
N THR A 554 -7.44 -53.00 -9.77
CA THR A 554 -7.71 -54.24 -10.51
C THR A 554 -7.29 -54.16 -11.98
N LYS A 555 -7.26 -52.94 -12.55
CA LYS A 555 -6.93 -52.70 -13.97
C LYS A 555 -5.42 -52.67 -14.28
N PHE A 556 -4.58 -52.33 -13.31
CA PHE A 556 -3.15 -52.09 -13.55
C PHE A 556 -2.22 -53.10 -12.87
N GLY A 557 -2.76 -54.03 -12.07
CA GLY A 557 -1.97 -55.04 -11.36
C GLY A 557 -1.01 -54.43 -10.34
N ASN A 558 0.08 -55.15 -10.01
CA ASN A 558 1.03 -54.74 -8.97
C ASN A 558 2.16 -53.82 -9.47
N SER A 559 2.38 -53.69 -10.78
CA SER A 559 3.45 -52.84 -11.33
C SER A 559 3.10 -52.23 -12.70
N PHE A 560 3.57 -51.00 -12.92
CA PHE A 560 3.42 -50.25 -14.16
C PHE A 560 4.77 -49.62 -14.55
N GLN A 561 5.26 -49.88 -15.77
CA GLN A 561 6.55 -49.36 -16.29
C GLN A 561 7.76 -49.66 -15.37
N GLY A 562 7.74 -50.82 -14.70
CA GLY A 562 8.81 -51.27 -13.79
C GLY A 562 8.79 -50.60 -12.41
N ILE A 563 7.70 -49.90 -12.05
CA ILE A 563 7.48 -49.28 -10.74
C ILE A 563 6.19 -49.84 -10.14
N ASN A 564 6.15 -50.02 -8.82
CA ASN A 564 4.99 -50.60 -8.13
C ASN A 564 3.77 -49.67 -8.16
N VAL A 565 2.59 -50.28 -8.31
CA VAL A 565 1.30 -49.63 -8.08
C VAL A 565 0.97 -49.79 -6.60
N LEU A 566 1.06 -48.71 -5.83
CA LEU A 566 0.98 -48.75 -4.36
C LEU A 566 -0.45 -48.98 -3.88
N GLY A 567 -1.43 -48.33 -4.51
CA GLY A 567 -2.82 -48.40 -4.09
C GLY A 567 -3.72 -47.48 -4.90
N GLU A 568 -4.93 -47.30 -4.40
CA GLU A 568 -5.93 -46.42 -4.99
C GLU A 568 -5.81 -45.00 -4.45
N PHE A 569 -6.54 -44.05 -5.05
CA PHE A 569 -6.57 -42.67 -4.57
C PHE A 569 -6.98 -42.55 -3.09
N ASP A 570 -7.80 -43.50 -2.61
CA ASP A 570 -8.24 -43.57 -1.21
C ASP A 570 -7.13 -43.96 -0.22
N ASP A 571 -6.09 -44.65 -0.69
CA ASP A 571 -5.00 -45.10 0.15
C ASP A 571 -3.94 -44.01 0.39
N LEU A 572 -4.08 -42.82 -0.22
CA LEU A 572 -3.08 -41.76 -0.15
C LEU A 572 -2.71 -41.38 1.29
N GLU A 573 -3.66 -41.35 2.23
CA GLU A 573 -3.38 -40.99 3.64
C GLU A 573 -2.49 -42.02 4.34
N LYS A 574 -2.78 -43.31 4.14
CA LYS A 574 -2.00 -44.42 4.70
C LYS A 574 -0.60 -44.46 4.07
N LEU A 575 -0.55 -44.43 2.74
CA LEU A 575 0.68 -44.54 1.96
C LEU A 575 1.60 -43.32 2.14
N ALA A 576 1.04 -42.13 2.33
CA ALA A 576 1.82 -40.92 2.60
C ALA A 576 2.67 -41.05 3.86
N THR A 577 2.12 -41.67 4.90
CA THR A 577 2.80 -41.88 6.18
C THR A 577 3.84 -43.00 6.08
N GLU A 578 3.47 -44.11 5.44
CA GLU A 578 4.35 -45.28 5.26
C GLU A 578 5.58 -44.97 4.40
N TYR A 579 5.38 -44.38 3.23
CA TYR A 579 6.45 -44.09 2.27
C TYR A 579 7.07 -42.69 2.46
N LYS A 580 6.60 -41.90 3.44
CA LYS A 580 7.01 -40.51 3.67
C LYS A 580 6.90 -39.65 2.40
N ILE A 581 5.77 -39.76 1.71
CA ILE A 581 5.52 -39.06 0.43
C ILE A 581 5.53 -37.55 0.68
N GLN A 582 6.32 -36.82 -0.11
CA GLN A 582 6.46 -35.36 -0.02
C GLN A 582 5.78 -34.63 -1.18
N GLU A 583 5.71 -35.27 -2.35
CA GLU A 583 5.08 -34.68 -3.54
C GLU A 583 4.15 -35.67 -4.25
N ALA A 584 2.98 -35.18 -4.70
CA ALA A 584 2.05 -35.90 -5.55
C ALA A 584 2.11 -35.26 -6.95
N LEU A 585 2.57 -36.05 -7.93
CA LEU A 585 2.69 -35.66 -9.33
C LEU A 585 1.47 -36.21 -10.09
N VAL A 586 0.49 -35.37 -10.36
CA VAL A 586 -0.78 -35.76 -10.96
C VAL A 586 -0.70 -35.70 -12.47
N ALA A 587 -0.95 -36.86 -13.09
CA ALA A 587 -0.94 -37.08 -14.52
C ALA A 587 -2.31 -37.62 -14.99
N ILE A 588 -3.40 -37.08 -14.42
CA ILE A 588 -4.79 -37.37 -14.82
C ILE A 588 -5.24 -36.32 -15.85
N SER A 589 -6.18 -36.67 -16.74
CA SER A 589 -6.79 -35.73 -17.68
C SER A 589 -7.50 -34.57 -16.96
N ALA A 590 -7.35 -33.35 -17.46
CA ALA A 590 -7.96 -32.13 -16.90
C ALA A 590 -9.51 -32.14 -16.92
N THR A 591 -10.13 -33.08 -17.63
CA THR A 591 -11.58 -33.25 -17.75
C THR A 591 -12.26 -33.71 -16.46
N ASP A 592 -11.54 -34.33 -15.51
CA ASP A 592 -12.09 -34.83 -14.23
C ASP A 592 -11.80 -33.83 -13.07
N PHE A 593 -12.32 -32.62 -13.20
CA PHE A 593 -12.07 -31.52 -12.27
C PHE A 593 -12.46 -31.82 -10.81
N GLN A 594 -13.58 -32.52 -10.59
CA GLN A 594 -14.02 -32.91 -9.24
C GLN A 594 -13.00 -33.83 -8.55
N LYS A 595 -12.47 -34.83 -9.25
CA LYS A 595 -11.46 -35.74 -8.71
C LYS A 595 -10.13 -35.04 -8.45
N MET A 596 -9.75 -34.10 -9.31
CA MET A 596 -8.54 -33.28 -9.10
C MET A 596 -8.66 -32.44 -7.82
N LEU A 597 -9.81 -31.83 -7.57
CA LEU A 597 -10.08 -31.09 -6.35
C LEU A 597 -10.04 -31.98 -5.11
N GLU A 598 -10.66 -33.16 -5.19
CA GLU A 598 -10.65 -34.14 -4.09
C GLU A 598 -9.22 -34.57 -3.71
N LEU A 599 -8.41 -34.94 -4.70
CA LEU A 599 -7.00 -35.30 -4.51
C LEU A 599 -6.18 -34.12 -3.96
N LEU A 600 -6.42 -32.90 -4.44
CA LEU A 600 -5.78 -31.69 -3.93
C LEU A 600 -6.09 -31.50 -2.44
N TYR A 601 -7.35 -31.67 -2.03
CA TYR A 601 -7.76 -31.49 -0.63
C TYR A 601 -7.16 -32.53 0.31
N ARG A 602 -7.08 -33.80 -0.12
CA ARG A 602 -6.39 -34.86 0.63
C ARG A 602 -4.91 -34.54 0.81
N CYS A 603 -4.25 -34.06 -0.25
CA CYS A 603 -2.86 -33.61 -0.18
C CYS A 603 -2.65 -32.43 0.79
N ILE A 604 -3.62 -31.50 0.88
CA ILE A 604 -3.58 -30.38 1.84
C ILE A 604 -3.55 -30.90 3.28
N GLY A 605 -4.42 -31.86 3.64
CA GLY A 605 -4.48 -32.44 4.99
C GLY A 605 -3.17 -33.12 5.40
N LEU A 606 -2.52 -33.78 4.43
CA LEU A 606 -1.29 -34.55 4.62
C LEU A 606 0.00 -33.72 4.46
N LYS A 607 -0.11 -32.41 4.16
CA LYS A 607 1.03 -31.52 3.85
C LYS A 607 1.88 -31.97 2.65
N ILE A 608 1.28 -32.68 1.70
CA ILE A 608 1.94 -33.15 0.46
C ILE A 608 1.86 -32.05 -0.60
N THR A 609 2.95 -31.80 -1.33
CA THR A 609 2.95 -30.83 -2.43
C THR A 609 2.26 -31.41 -3.66
N PHE A 610 1.19 -30.75 -4.12
CA PHE A 610 0.43 -31.17 -5.30
C PHE A 610 0.92 -30.47 -6.57
N LYS A 611 1.32 -31.24 -7.59
CA LYS A 611 1.77 -30.74 -8.90
C LYS A 611 1.02 -31.47 -10.01
N VAL A 612 0.58 -30.75 -11.03
CA VAL A 612 -0.16 -31.29 -12.18
C VAL A 612 0.66 -31.12 -13.44
N MET A 613 0.64 -32.14 -14.30
CA MET A 613 1.18 -32.06 -15.65
C MET A 613 0.18 -31.29 -16.55
N PRO A 614 0.54 -30.14 -17.14
CA PRO A 614 -0.36 -29.33 -17.97
C PRO A 614 -0.66 -29.98 -19.32
N ASP A 615 -1.76 -29.57 -19.95
CA ASP A 615 -2.15 -30.01 -21.29
C ASP A 615 -1.43 -29.18 -22.37
N LEU A 616 -1.28 -29.71 -23.59
CA LEU A 616 -0.67 -28.99 -24.73
C LEU A 616 -1.33 -27.64 -25.02
N TYR A 617 -2.64 -27.52 -24.75
CA TYR A 617 -3.40 -26.27 -24.85
C TYR A 617 -3.05 -25.23 -23.77
N ASP A 618 -2.59 -25.64 -22.58
CA ASP A 618 -2.20 -24.71 -21.51
C ASP A 618 -0.88 -23.97 -21.81
N ILE A 619 -0.03 -24.58 -22.64
CA ILE A 619 1.28 -24.04 -23.04
C ILE A 619 1.10 -22.91 -24.06
N THR A 620 0.14 -23.04 -24.98
CA THR A 620 -0.16 -22.02 -26.01
C THR A 620 -0.94 -20.83 -25.44
N ALA A 621 -1.65 -21.00 -24.32
CA ALA A 621 -2.40 -19.95 -23.62
C ALA A 621 -1.53 -18.95 -22.81
N GLY A 622 -0.20 -19.05 -22.85
CA GLY A 622 0.69 -18.09 -22.20
C GLY A 622 0.71 -18.17 -20.67
N HIS A 623 0.27 -19.30 -20.08
CA HIS A 623 0.37 -19.53 -18.65
C HIS A 623 1.85 -19.69 -18.26
N LYS A 624 2.29 -18.99 -17.18
CA LYS A 624 3.63 -19.17 -16.61
C LYS A 624 3.77 -20.60 -16.10
N THR A 625 4.28 -21.48 -16.94
CA THR A 625 4.83 -22.76 -16.52
C THR A 625 6.05 -22.48 -15.63
N THR A 626 6.11 -23.13 -14.47
CA THR A 626 7.41 -23.33 -13.81
C THR A 626 8.12 -24.41 -14.61
N GLU A 627 9.10 -24.02 -15.42
CA GLU A 627 10.00 -24.97 -16.07
C GLU A 627 10.88 -25.63 -15.01
N VAL A 628 10.44 -26.78 -14.50
CA VAL A 628 11.28 -27.60 -13.64
C VAL A 628 12.19 -28.42 -14.54
N ARG A 629 13.39 -27.91 -14.82
CA ARG A 629 14.50 -28.64 -15.46
C ARG A 629 14.10 -29.40 -16.75
N GLY A 630 13.24 -28.80 -17.59
CA GLY A 630 12.84 -29.32 -18.90
C GLY A 630 11.46 -29.98 -18.99
N VAL A 631 10.69 -30.04 -17.90
CA VAL A 631 9.31 -30.57 -17.87
C VAL A 631 8.34 -29.49 -17.38
N PRO A 632 7.23 -29.25 -18.09
CA PRO A 632 6.23 -28.31 -17.61
C PRO A 632 5.43 -28.98 -16.49
N LEU A 633 5.52 -28.46 -15.26
CA LEU A 633 4.65 -28.85 -14.14
C LEU A 633 4.01 -27.61 -13.52
N VAL A 634 2.72 -27.67 -13.24
CA VAL A 634 1.94 -26.61 -12.58
C VAL A 634 1.67 -26.99 -11.13
N ARG A 635 2.17 -26.19 -10.20
CA ARG A 635 1.91 -26.38 -8.77
C ARG A 635 0.52 -25.82 -8.43
N ILE A 636 -0.41 -26.67 -7.98
CA ILE A 636 -1.72 -26.22 -7.48
C ILE A 636 -1.63 -26.04 -5.97
N ALA A 637 -2.18 -24.94 -5.48
CA ALA A 637 -1.86 -24.32 -4.20
C ALA A 637 -2.09 -25.23 -2.98
N THR A 638 -1.01 -25.76 -2.43
CA THR A 638 -0.90 -26.25 -1.04
C THR A 638 -0.02 -25.24 -0.29
N ARG A 639 -0.64 -24.13 0.11
CA ARG A 639 0.05 -22.99 0.73
C ARG A 639 0.24 -23.26 2.23
N ASN A 640 1.25 -24.03 2.62
CA ASN A 640 1.67 -24.07 4.02
C ASN A 640 2.31 -22.73 4.41
N ILE A 641 1.77 -22.05 5.42
CA ILE A 641 2.35 -20.81 5.91
C ILE A 641 3.76 -21.08 6.41
N SER A 642 4.68 -20.23 5.99
CA SER A 642 6.04 -20.22 6.49
C SER A 642 6.11 -20.12 8.01
N SER A 643 6.91 -20.98 8.64
CA SER A 643 7.20 -20.87 10.07
C SER A 643 7.84 -19.54 10.45
N TRP A 644 8.64 -18.90 9.56
CA TRP A 644 9.17 -17.56 9.80
C TRP A 644 8.12 -16.47 9.63
N GLY A 645 7.21 -16.63 8.66
CA GLY A 645 6.05 -15.75 8.53
C GLY A 645 5.21 -15.77 9.81
N ASN A 646 5.00 -16.95 10.40
CA ASN A 646 4.36 -17.12 11.69
C ASN A 646 5.17 -16.54 12.86
N PHE A 647 6.50 -16.63 12.82
CA PHE A 647 7.38 -16.03 13.83
C PHE A 647 7.31 -14.50 13.78
N VAL A 648 7.52 -13.89 12.61
CA VAL A 648 7.44 -12.43 12.42
C VAL A 648 6.05 -11.93 12.76
N LYS A 649 5.00 -12.60 12.28
CA LYS A 649 3.61 -12.30 12.66
C LYS A 649 3.45 -12.35 14.18
N ARG A 650 3.96 -13.40 14.83
CA ARG A 650 3.85 -13.54 16.28
C ARG A 650 4.58 -12.43 17.03
N THR A 651 5.78 -12.06 16.59
CA THR A 651 6.55 -10.95 17.16
C THR A 651 5.79 -9.64 16.99
N LEU A 652 5.22 -9.37 15.81
CA LEU A 652 4.38 -8.19 15.57
C LEU A 652 3.12 -8.19 16.43
N ASP A 653 2.44 -9.33 16.56
CA ASP A 653 1.25 -9.48 17.41
C ASP A 653 1.60 -9.18 18.87
N LEU A 654 2.74 -9.67 19.36
CA LEU A 654 3.23 -9.43 20.73
C LEU A 654 3.59 -7.97 20.97
N LEU A 655 4.44 -7.37 20.12
CA LEU A 655 4.87 -5.98 20.26
C LEU A 655 3.68 -5.02 20.17
N THR A 656 2.82 -5.22 19.18
CA THR A 656 1.65 -4.37 18.97
C THR A 656 0.63 -4.55 20.10
N SER A 657 0.36 -5.78 20.53
CA SER A 657 -0.57 -6.00 21.66
C SER A 657 -0.02 -5.44 22.96
N PHE A 658 1.29 -5.53 23.20
CA PHE A 658 1.93 -4.95 24.38
C PHE A 658 1.79 -3.43 24.37
N PHE A 659 2.16 -2.78 23.27
CA PHE A 659 2.03 -1.34 23.09
C PHE A 659 0.58 -0.87 23.25
N LEU A 660 -0.37 -1.53 22.58
CA LEU A 660 -1.80 -1.19 22.69
C LEU A 660 -2.34 -1.42 24.11
N THR A 661 -1.89 -2.47 24.80
CA THR A 661 -2.32 -2.73 26.18
C THR A 661 -1.84 -1.62 27.11
N VAL A 662 -0.58 -1.19 27.00
CA VAL A 662 -0.02 -0.10 27.81
C VAL A 662 -0.72 1.23 27.49
N LEU A 663 -0.86 1.56 26.19
CA LEU A 663 -1.47 2.80 25.72
C LEU A 663 -2.95 2.91 26.13
N LEU A 664 -3.70 1.81 26.03
CA LEU A 664 -5.14 1.78 26.32
C LEU A 664 -5.45 1.40 27.76
N LEU A 665 -4.45 1.17 28.61
CA LEU A 665 -4.64 0.81 30.01
C LEU A 665 -5.46 1.85 30.79
N PRO A 666 -5.18 3.17 30.68
CA PRO A 666 -5.97 4.19 31.39
C PRO A 666 -7.44 4.16 30.98
N LEU A 667 -7.70 4.04 29.67
CA LEU A 667 -9.06 3.91 29.14
C LEU A 667 -9.74 2.62 29.62
N GLY A 668 -9.01 1.50 29.64
CA GLY A 668 -9.51 0.22 30.13
C GLY A 668 -9.90 0.24 31.61
N ILE A 669 -9.14 0.95 32.44
CA ILE A 669 -9.48 1.17 33.86
C ILE A 669 -10.76 2.00 33.97
N CYS A 670 -10.88 3.09 33.21
CA CYS A 670 -12.11 3.91 33.19
C CYS A 670 -13.33 3.08 32.77
N ILE A 671 -13.22 2.27 31.71
CA ILE A 671 -14.31 1.38 31.26
C ILE A 671 -14.66 0.37 32.36
N TRP A 672 -13.67 -0.25 32.99
CA TRP A 672 -13.89 -1.21 34.07
C TRP A 672 -14.64 -0.60 35.26
N ILE A 673 -14.29 0.63 35.65
CA ILE A 673 -14.98 1.39 36.70
C ILE A 673 -16.42 1.69 36.28
N LEU A 674 -16.64 2.22 35.08
CA LEU A 674 -17.97 2.54 34.55
C LEU A 674 -18.88 1.30 34.50
N VAL A 675 -18.34 0.15 34.08
CA VAL A 675 -19.07 -1.13 34.05
C VAL A 675 -19.45 -1.58 35.47
N LYS A 676 -18.57 -1.39 36.46
CA LYS A 676 -18.88 -1.71 37.87
C LYS A 676 -19.98 -0.82 38.46
N PHE A 677 -20.03 0.46 38.10
CA PHE A 677 -21.09 1.36 38.56
C PHE A 677 -22.43 1.09 37.88
N THR A 678 -22.43 0.64 36.63
CA THR A 678 -23.66 0.43 35.84
C THR A 678 -24.21 -0.99 35.91
N SER A 679 -23.45 -1.98 36.38
CA SER A 679 -23.86 -3.39 36.44
C SER A 679 -23.34 -4.09 37.69
N LYS A 680 -24.19 -4.88 38.37
CA LYS A 680 -23.79 -5.68 39.54
C LYS A 680 -22.87 -6.83 39.13
N GLY A 681 -21.61 -6.86 39.62
CA GLY A 681 -20.67 -7.99 39.51
C GLY A 681 -19.30 -7.65 38.88
N SER A 682 -18.53 -8.66 38.45
CA SER A 682 -17.19 -8.46 37.86
C SER A 682 -17.23 -7.68 36.55
N GLY A 683 -16.42 -6.63 36.44
CA GLY A 683 -16.28 -5.83 35.21
C GLY A 683 -15.68 -6.59 34.02
N ILE A 684 -14.95 -7.68 34.27
CA ILE A 684 -14.40 -8.58 33.25
C ILE A 684 -15.12 -9.94 33.31
N ILE A 685 -15.54 -10.45 32.15
CA ILE A 685 -16.11 -11.77 31.95
C ILE A 685 -15.06 -12.69 31.32
N LYS A 686 -15.06 -13.97 31.72
CA LYS A 686 -14.27 -15.05 31.14
C LYS A 686 -15.22 -16.04 30.47
N GLN A 687 -14.97 -16.43 29.21
CA GLN A 687 -15.77 -17.44 28.49
C GLN A 687 -14.85 -18.45 27.80
N ASP A 688 -15.29 -19.70 27.72
CA ASP A 688 -14.53 -20.75 27.04
C ASP A 688 -14.68 -20.65 25.51
N ARG A 689 -13.56 -20.80 24.82
CA ARG A 689 -13.44 -20.65 23.36
C ARG A 689 -12.46 -21.66 22.79
N VAL A 690 -12.72 -22.11 21.57
CA VAL A 690 -11.84 -23.03 20.84
C VAL A 690 -10.79 -22.23 20.07
N GLY A 691 -9.52 -22.57 20.31
CA GLY A 691 -8.35 -21.98 19.68
C GLY A 691 -7.68 -22.93 18.71
N LYS A 692 -6.39 -22.67 18.46
CA LYS A 692 -5.59 -23.43 17.50
C LYS A 692 -5.55 -24.92 17.88
N ASN A 693 -5.68 -25.80 16.88
CA ASN A 693 -5.72 -27.26 16.99
C ASN A 693 -6.83 -27.78 17.93
N GLY A 694 -7.89 -27.01 18.14
CA GLY A 694 -8.99 -27.40 19.02
C GLY A 694 -8.75 -27.12 20.51
N TYR A 695 -7.63 -26.49 20.90
CA TYR A 695 -7.35 -26.20 22.32
C TYR A 695 -8.34 -25.19 22.90
N VAL A 696 -8.96 -25.51 24.03
CA VAL A 696 -9.94 -24.63 24.69
C VAL A 696 -9.23 -23.64 25.64
N PHE A 697 -9.54 -22.35 25.50
CA PHE A 697 -8.97 -21.28 26.33
C PHE A 697 -10.04 -20.27 26.79
N LYS A 698 -9.70 -19.44 27.79
CA LYS A 698 -10.61 -18.43 28.35
C LYS A 698 -10.40 -17.06 27.71
N ILE A 699 -11.38 -16.60 26.94
CA ILE A 699 -11.38 -15.24 26.37
C ILE A 699 -11.78 -14.20 27.42
N TYR A 700 -11.11 -13.05 27.46
CA TYR A 700 -11.43 -11.93 28.36
C TYR A 700 -12.23 -10.85 27.63
N LYS A 701 -13.32 -10.35 28.23
CA LYS A 701 -14.11 -9.23 27.71
C LYS A 701 -14.62 -8.34 28.84
N PHE A 702 -14.87 -7.06 28.58
CA PHE A 702 -15.67 -6.26 29.50
C PHE A 702 -17.13 -6.72 29.46
N ARG A 703 -17.80 -6.62 30.60
CA ARG A 703 -19.21 -6.97 30.70
C ARG A 703 -20.06 -5.99 29.91
N SER A 704 -20.76 -6.49 28.89
CA SER A 704 -21.74 -5.74 28.10
C SER A 704 -23.19 -6.22 28.30
N MET A 705 -23.39 -7.41 28.87
CA MET A 705 -24.72 -8.01 29.12
C MET A 705 -25.10 -8.00 30.61
N ILE A 706 -26.41 -8.09 30.89
CA ILE A 706 -26.98 -8.18 32.24
C ILE A 706 -26.46 -9.46 32.92
N GLN A 707 -26.29 -9.41 34.24
CA GLN A 707 -25.88 -10.57 35.03
C GLN A 707 -26.87 -11.73 34.83
N ASN A 708 -26.36 -12.95 34.62
CA ASN A 708 -27.16 -14.15 34.37
C ASN A 708 -27.98 -14.15 33.06
N ALA A 709 -27.58 -13.36 32.06
CA ALA A 709 -28.24 -13.29 30.74
C ALA A 709 -28.47 -14.65 30.04
N GLU A 710 -27.68 -15.68 30.36
CA GLU A 710 -27.77 -17.01 29.74
C GLU A 710 -28.33 -18.09 30.68
N LYS A 711 -28.74 -17.76 31.93
CA LYS A 711 -29.19 -18.78 32.92
C LYS A 711 -30.42 -19.59 32.48
N GLN A 712 -31.33 -18.98 31.70
CA GLN A 712 -32.56 -19.64 31.25
C GLN A 712 -32.47 -20.15 29.80
N THR A 713 -31.58 -19.58 28.98
CA THR A 713 -31.56 -19.82 27.53
C THR A 713 -30.40 -20.68 27.04
N GLY A 714 -29.34 -20.84 27.85
CA GLY A 714 -28.08 -21.39 27.37
C GLY A 714 -27.39 -20.49 26.32
N PRO A 715 -26.34 -21.00 25.63
CA PRO A 715 -25.62 -20.28 24.60
C PRO A 715 -26.47 -20.14 23.32
N ILE A 716 -26.95 -18.93 23.04
CA ILE A 716 -27.70 -18.59 21.81
C ILE A 716 -26.99 -17.43 21.12
N TRP A 717 -27.03 -17.38 19.78
CA TRP A 717 -26.56 -16.23 19.00
C TRP A 717 -27.28 -14.94 19.43
N ALA A 718 -26.52 -13.85 19.55
CA ALA A 718 -27.07 -12.55 19.91
C ALA A 718 -27.82 -11.96 18.70
N LYS A 719 -29.03 -11.44 18.93
CA LYS A 719 -29.82 -10.72 17.91
C LYS A 719 -29.52 -9.21 17.98
N THR A 720 -29.79 -8.48 16.89
CA THR A 720 -29.47 -7.04 16.75
C THR A 720 -30.11 -6.13 17.80
N ASP A 721 -31.23 -6.55 18.41
CA ASP A 721 -31.89 -5.84 19.52
C ASP A 721 -32.10 -6.77 20.73
N ASP A 722 -30.99 -7.31 21.24
CA ASP A 722 -31.01 -8.20 22.39
C ASP A 722 -31.24 -7.43 23.70
N LYS A 723 -32.40 -7.67 24.34
CA LYS A 723 -32.80 -7.09 25.63
C LYS A 723 -31.82 -7.42 26.77
N ARG A 724 -30.93 -8.40 26.58
CA ARG A 724 -29.90 -8.79 27.56
C ARG A 724 -28.70 -7.84 27.59
N ILE A 725 -28.60 -6.88 26.66
CA ILE A 725 -27.49 -5.92 26.58
C ILE A 725 -27.77 -4.68 27.44
N THR A 726 -26.81 -4.29 28.28
CA THR A 726 -26.92 -3.07 29.12
C THR A 726 -26.78 -1.80 28.28
N PRO A 727 -27.30 -0.62 28.71
CA PRO A 727 -27.15 0.64 27.96
C PRO A 727 -25.69 1.01 27.68
N LEU A 728 -24.81 0.91 28.69
CA LEU A 728 -23.37 1.07 28.51
C LEU A 728 -22.80 -0.02 27.58
N GLY A 729 -23.27 -1.26 27.72
CA GLY A 729 -22.89 -2.38 26.86
C GLY A 729 -23.21 -2.15 25.38
N LYS A 730 -24.32 -1.47 25.04
CA LYS A 730 -24.64 -1.08 23.66
C LYS A 730 -23.56 -0.16 23.08
N PHE A 731 -23.10 0.82 23.87
CA PHE A 731 -21.99 1.70 23.47
C PHE A 731 -20.67 0.93 23.32
N LEU A 732 -20.33 0.07 24.29
CA LEU A 732 -19.09 -0.70 24.25
C LEU A 732 -19.02 -1.65 23.05
N ARG A 733 -20.12 -2.33 22.71
CA ARG A 733 -20.18 -3.22 21.54
C ARG A 733 -20.13 -2.48 20.21
N LYS A 734 -20.83 -1.33 20.12
CA LYS A 734 -20.83 -0.49 18.92
C LYS A 734 -19.41 -0.12 18.47
N TYR A 735 -18.54 0.21 19.42
CA TYR A 735 -17.14 0.56 19.19
C TYR A 735 -16.15 -0.58 19.54
N LYS A 736 -16.63 -1.80 19.76
CA LYS A 736 -15.84 -2.99 20.17
C LYS A 736 -14.88 -2.78 21.35
N LEU A 737 -15.20 -1.81 22.20
CA LEU A 737 -14.42 -1.51 23.40
C LEU A 737 -14.52 -2.64 24.42
N ASP A 738 -15.58 -3.45 24.37
CA ASP A 738 -15.73 -4.63 25.22
C ASP A 738 -14.70 -5.73 24.93
N GLU A 739 -14.05 -5.69 23.77
CA GLU A 739 -13.06 -6.66 23.32
C GLU A 739 -11.62 -6.30 23.70
N LEU A 740 -11.36 -5.09 24.21
CA LEU A 740 -10.02 -4.64 24.58
C LEU A 740 -9.25 -5.60 25.51
N PRO A 741 -9.87 -6.28 26.51
CA PRO A 741 -9.16 -7.24 27.36
C PRO A 741 -8.58 -8.44 26.61
N GLN A 742 -9.03 -8.71 25.37
CA GLN A 742 -8.49 -9.81 24.54
C GLN A 742 -7.03 -9.59 24.12
N LEU A 743 -6.51 -8.36 24.19
CA LEU A 743 -5.08 -8.11 23.99
C LEU A 743 -4.22 -8.94 24.96
N ILE A 744 -4.73 -9.23 26.16
CA ILE A 744 -4.08 -10.12 27.14
C ILE A 744 -4.04 -11.57 26.61
N ASN A 745 -5.08 -12.05 25.92
CA ASN A 745 -5.07 -13.37 25.29
C ASN A 745 -4.03 -13.46 24.17
N VAL A 746 -3.81 -12.36 23.44
CA VAL A 746 -2.74 -12.30 22.42
C VAL A 746 -1.37 -12.37 23.10
N LEU A 747 -1.15 -11.62 24.18
CA LEU A 747 0.10 -11.70 24.95
C LEU A 747 0.37 -13.11 25.50
N LYS A 748 -0.66 -13.79 26.02
CA LYS A 748 -0.59 -15.20 26.49
C LYS A 748 -0.34 -16.22 25.39
N GLY A 749 -0.55 -15.86 24.12
CA GLY A 749 -0.34 -16.75 22.97
C GLY A 749 -1.50 -17.66 22.62
N GLU A 750 -2.64 -17.46 23.27
CA GLU A 750 -3.91 -18.12 22.98
C GLU A 750 -4.55 -17.54 21.72
N MET A 751 -4.37 -16.24 21.47
CA MET A 751 -4.90 -15.50 20.31
C MET A 751 -3.80 -14.79 19.50
N SER A 752 -4.21 -14.28 18.35
CA SER A 752 -3.49 -13.39 17.43
C SER A 752 -4.28 -12.09 17.27
N LEU A 753 -3.66 -11.00 16.82
CA LEU A 753 -4.42 -9.78 16.51
C LEU A 753 -5.39 -10.02 15.35
N VAL A 754 -4.91 -10.72 14.32
CA VAL A 754 -5.67 -11.07 13.11
C VAL A 754 -5.76 -12.59 12.95
N GLY A 755 -6.96 -13.08 12.67
CA GLY A 755 -7.27 -14.48 12.41
C GLY A 755 -8.77 -14.77 12.45
N PRO A 756 -9.21 -16.01 12.16
CA PRO A 756 -10.60 -16.42 12.34
C PRO A 756 -11.06 -16.18 13.79
N ARG A 757 -12.24 -15.60 13.99
CA ARG A 757 -12.75 -15.31 15.33
C ARG A 757 -13.03 -16.62 16.09
N PRO A 758 -12.64 -16.77 17.37
CA PRO A 758 -12.81 -18.03 18.08
C PRO A 758 -14.28 -18.29 18.45
N GLU A 759 -14.73 -19.54 18.34
CA GLU A 759 -16.10 -19.96 18.67
C GLU A 759 -16.21 -20.69 19.99
N ARG A 760 -17.43 -20.76 20.53
CA ARG A 760 -17.70 -21.56 21.74
C ARG A 760 -17.62 -23.06 21.40
N PRO A 761 -17.08 -23.91 22.28
CA PRO A 761 -16.99 -25.35 22.04
C PRO A 761 -18.33 -25.98 21.60
N TYR A 762 -19.41 -25.62 22.28
CA TYR A 762 -20.78 -26.05 21.95
C TYR A 762 -21.17 -25.81 20.48
N PHE A 763 -20.83 -24.66 19.90
CA PHE A 763 -21.13 -24.39 18.48
C PHE A 763 -20.16 -25.10 17.53
N VAL A 764 -18.90 -25.30 17.94
CA VAL A 764 -17.93 -26.01 17.10
C VAL A 764 -18.35 -27.46 16.89
N GLU A 765 -18.83 -28.13 17.95
CA GLU A 765 -19.34 -29.50 17.86
C GLU A 765 -20.56 -29.62 16.94
N GLN A 766 -21.46 -28.64 16.94
CA GLN A 766 -22.64 -28.67 16.06
C GLN A 766 -22.31 -28.32 14.60
N LEU A 767 -21.42 -27.34 14.40
CA LEU A 767 -21.11 -26.82 13.07
C LEU A 767 -20.16 -27.72 12.28
N GLN A 768 -19.31 -28.50 12.94
CA GLN A 768 -18.44 -29.46 12.25
C GLN A 768 -19.21 -30.56 11.52
N ASP A 769 -20.39 -30.95 12.02
CA ASP A 769 -21.24 -31.96 11.41
C ASP A 769 -22.07 -31.39 10.25
N GLN A 770 -22.39 -30.10 10.29
CA GLN A 770 -23.27 -29.43 9.31
C GLN A 770 -22.53 -28.71 8.19
N ILE A 771 -21.29 -28.28 8.44
CA ILE A 771 -20.47 -27.53 7.49
C ILE A 771 -19.22 -28.37 7.16
N PRO A 772 -19.12 -28.93 5.95
CA PRO A 772 -17.92 -29.63 5.52
C PRO A 772 -16.68 -28.78 5.75
N PHE A 773 -15.63 -29.40 6.30
CA PHE A 773 -14.32 -28.76 6.53
C PHE A 773 -14.31 -27.61 7.55
N TYR A 774 -15.34 -27.46 8.39
CA TYR A 774 -15.41 -26.41 9.41
C TYR A 774 -14.17 -26.36 10.31
N THR A 775 -13.58 -27.51 10.63
CA THR A 775 -12.38 -27.63 11.48
C THR A 775 -11.12 -27.01 10.87
N LYS A 776 -11.07 -26.72 9.55
CA LYS A 776 -9.92 -26.08 8.89
C LYS A 776 -9.57 -24.71 9.49
N ARG A 777 -10.56 -23.97 10.00
CA ARG A 777 -10.33 -22.67 10.65
C ARG A 777 -9.50 -22.76 11.94
N LEU A 778 -9.43 -23.95 12.54
CA LEU A 778 -8.69 -24.21 13.79
C LEU A 778 -7.20 -24.45 13.55
N VAL A 779 -6.71 -24.50 12.30
CA VAL A 779 -5.30 -24.75 11.99
C VAL A 779 -4.39 -23.56 12.39
N VAL A 780 -4.97 -22.37 12.56
CA VAL A 780 -4.26 -21.13 12.93
C VAL A 780 -4.74 -20.58 14.27
N ARG A 781 -3.98 -19.67 14.88
CA ARG A 781 -4.44 -18.98 16.10
C ARG A 781 -5.65 -18.10 15.76
N PRO A 782 -6.70 -18.11 16.59
CA PRO A 782 -7.83 -17.22 16.38
C PRO A 782 -7.45 -15.76 16.56
N GLY A 783 -8.16 -14.87 15.85
CA GLY A 783 -7.94 -13.42 15.87
C GLY A 783 -8.86 -12.66 16.82
N ILE A 784 -8.42 -11.50 17.31
CA ILE A 784 -9.34 -10.48 17.84
C ILE A 784 -10.25 -9.99 16.70
N THR A 785 -9.61 -9.64 15.57
CA THR A 785 -10.29 -9.31 14.30
C THR A 785 -9.98 -10.33 13.21
N GLY A 786 -10.84 -10.40 12.18
CA GLY A 786 -10.70 -11.33 11.07
C GLY A 786 -11.34 -10.80 9.78
N TRP A 787 -11.02 -11.44 8.65
CA TRP A 787 -11.50 -11.02 7.33
C TRP A 787 -13.03 -10.99 7.21
N ALA A 788 -13.71 -12.00 7.76
CA ALA A 788 -15.17 -12.04 7.80
C ALA A 788 -15.77 -10.81 8.51
N GLN A 789 -15.17 -10.38 9.63
CA GLN A 789 -15.65 -9.22 10.40
C GLN A 789 -15.56 -7.93 9.59
N VAL A 790 -14.44 -7.70 8.89
CA VAL A 790 -14.26 -6.49 8.06
C VAL A 790 -15.08 -6.52 6.77
N LYS A 791 -15.57 -7.69 6.35
CA LYS A 791 -16.53 -7.83 5.25
C LYS A 791 -17.98 -7.66 5.67
N GLY A 792 -18.27 -7.60 6.98
CA GLY A 792 -19.61 -7.35 7.50
C GLY A 792 -20.52 -8.58 7.47
N THR A 793 -19.95 -9.79 7.52
CA THR A 793 -20.74 -11.02 7.59
C THR A 793 -21.52 -11.05 8.90
N LYS A 794 -22.84 -11.28 8.82
CA LYS A 794 -23.71 -11.43 10.00
C LYS A 794 -23.42 -12.76 10.71
N GLU A 795 -23.86 -12.91 11.95
CA GLU A 795 -23.69 -14.14 12.74
C GLU A 795 -25.02 -14.54 13.40
N GLN A 796 -26.10 -14.63 12.62
CA GLN A 796 -27.46 -14.87 13.16
C GLN A 796 -28.01 -16.26 12.85
N ASN A 797 -27.53 -16.93 11.80
CA ASN A 797 -28.03 -18.23 11.36
C ASN A 797 -26.91 -19.13 10.75
N LEU A 798 -27.29 -20.34 10.34
CA LEU A 798 -26.36 -21.31 9.73
C LEU A 798 -25.80 -20.84 8.38
N GLU A 799 -26.60 -20.14 7.56
CA GLU A 799 -26.19 -19.70 6.23
C GLU A 799 -25.16 -18.56 6.31
N ASP A 800 -25.37 -17.62 7.23
CA ASP A 800 -24.41 -16.58 7.62
C ASP A 800 -23.08 -17.23 8.07
N THR A 801 -23.16 -18.33 8.81
CA THR A 801 -21.98 -19.08 9.29
C THR A 801 -21.23 -19.74 8.13
N LYS A 802 -21.93 -20.24 7.10
CA LYS A 802 -21.29 -20.75 5.87
C LYS A 802 -20.60 -19.62 5.10
N GLU A 803 -21.22 -18.45 5.00
CA GLU A 803 -20.60 -17.27 4.36
C GLU A 803 -19.34 -16.82 5.13
N LYS A 804 -19.43 -16.77 6.46
CA LYS A 804 -18.28 -16.52 7.33
C LYS A 804 -17.17 -17.55 7.11
N MET A 805 -17.52 -18.82 6.98
CA MET A 805 -16.56 -19.89 6.71
C MET A 805 -15.83 -19.67 5.39
N LYS A 806 -16.50 -19.22 4.33
CA LYS A 806 -15.85 -18.87 3.05
C LYS A 806 -14.78 -17.78 3.24
N HIS A 807 -15.08 -16.76 4.03
CA HIS A 807 -14.12 -15.69 4.33
C HIS A 807 -12.97 -16.15 5.24
N ASP A 808 -13.24 -17.03 6.20
CA ASP A 808 -12.21 -17.61 7.06
C ASP A 808 -11.27 -18.52 6.25
N LEU A 809 -11.79 -19.33 5.32
CA LEU A 809 -10.97 -20.12 4.38
C LEU A 809 -10.13 -19.21 3.47
N PHE A 810 -10.73 -18.16 2.92
CA PHE A 810 -10.00 -17.16 2.15
C PHE A 810 -8.86 -16.54 2.96
N TYR A 811 -9.08 -16.26 4.26
CA TYR A 811 -8.02 -15.79 5.13
C TYR A 811 -6.89 -16.82 5.27
N LEU A 812 -7.20 -18.09 5.50
CA LEU A 812 -6.18 -19.15 5.61
C LEU A 812 -5.31 -19.28 4.36
N GLU A 813 -5.88 -19.06 3.18
CA GLU A 813 -5.16 -19.10 1.91
C GLU A 813 -4.28 -17.86 1.67
N ASN A 814 -4.75 -16.70 2.13
CA ASN A 814 -4.13 -15.39 1.88
C ASN A 814 -3.30 -14.85 3.04
N MET A 815 -3.29 -15.52 4.18
CA MET A 815 -2.69 -14.97 5.39
C MET A 815 -1.20 -14.63 5.21
N GLY A 816 -0.85 -13.46 5.71
CA GLY A 816 0.48 -12.87 5.61
C GLY A 816 0.46 -11.49 6.22
N ILE A 817 1.63 -10.96 6.57
CA ILE A 817 1.78 -9.71 7.32
C ILE A 817 0.98 -8.56 6.69
N TRP A 818 1.01 -8.44 5.36
CA TRP A 818 0.29 -7.37 4.66
C TRP A 818 -1.23 -7.56 4.66
N PHE A 819 -1.70 -8.79 4.50
CA PHE A 819 -3.13 -9.07 4.57
C PHE A 819 -3.65 -8.82 6.00
N ASP A 820 -2.85 -9.15 7.01
CA ASP A 820 -3.13 -8.80 8.41
C ASP A 820 -3.17 -7.28 8.62
N PHE A 821 -2.20 -6.52 8.07
CA PHE A 821 -2.25 -5.05 8.10
C PHE A 821 -3.50 -4.49 7.39
N LYS A 822 -3.88 -5.04 6.22
CA LYS A 822 -5.12 -4.68 5.51
C LYS A 822 -6.34 -4.91 6.41
N ILE A 823 -6.39 -6.04 7.12
CA ILE A 823 -7.48 -6.37 8.05
C ILE A 823 -7.48 -5.43 9.26
N LEU A 824 -6.33 -5.20 9.92
CA LEU A 824 -6.21 -4.29 11.07
C LEU A 824 -6.64 -2.87 10.69
N PHE A 825 -6.17 -2.38 9.54
CA PHE A 825 -6.52 -1.07 9.02
C PHE A 825 -8.04 -0.97 8.77
N LYS A 826 -8.64 -1.94 8.05
CA LYS A 826 -10.10 -1.98 7.87
C LYS A 826 -10.85 -2.08 9.19
N THR A 827 -10.30 -2.79 10.18
CA THR A 827 -10.90 -2.95 11.51
C THR A 827 -11.01 -1.60 12.23
N ILE A 828 -10.00 -0.73 12.15
CA ILE A 828 -10.05 0.62 12.74
C ILE A 828 -11.27 1.39 12.20
N PHE A 829 -11.53 1.34 10.89
CA PHE A 829 -12.71 2.00 10.32
C PHE A 829 -14.03 1.34 10.71
N VAL A 830 -14.08 0.01 10.80
CA VAL A 830 -15.27 -0.70 11.26
C VAL A 830 -15.62 -0.29 12.69
N ILE A 831 -14.61 -0.20 13.56
CA ILE A 831 -14.72 0.30 14.94
C ILE A 831 -15.23 1.75 14.96
N LEU A 832 -14.58 2.66 14.22
CA LEU A 832 -14.94 4.09 14.22
C LEU A 832 -16.32 4.38 13.61
N SER A 833 -16.72 3.62 12.58
CA SER A 833 -18.02 3.79 11.91
C SER A 833 -19.20 3.25 12.72
N GLY A 834 -18.94 2.39 13.72
CA GLY A 834 -19.97 1.77 14.55
C GLY A 834 -20.92 0.84 13.79
N LYS A 835 -20.56 0.39 12.58
CA LYS A 835 -21.40 -0.43 11.68
C LYS A 835 -21.34 -1.94 11.96
N SER A 836 -20.88 -2.34 13.15
CA SER A 836 -20.32 -3.68 13.35
C SER A 836 -21.22 -4.74 13.99
N GLU A 837 -22.54 -4.48 14.13
CA GLU A 837 -23.57 -5.47 14.49
C GLU A 837 -24.89 -5.20 13.77
#